data_AF-D6W832-F1
#
_entry.id   AF-D6W832-F1
#
_cell.length_a   1.000
_cell.length_b   1.000
_cell.length_c   1.000
_cell.angle_alpha   90.00
_cell.angle_beta   90.00
_cell.angle_gamma   90.00
#
_symmetry.space_group_name_H-M   'P 1'
#
loop_
_entity.id
_entity.type
_entity.pdbx_description
1 polymer ?
#
loop_
_entity_poly.entity_id
_entity_poly.type
_entity_poly.pdbx_seq_one_letter_code
_entity_poly.pdbx_strand_id
1 'polypeptide(L)'
;MQVLTVFISIILIGISEEQSKPMKPTVPTPSYDQKPSGEYWPGSWDNNSTTVRQNLANWLLNGSWNNPERIPEKSHEYEGYDGWYNNIAHPDLGAIDRPLLRRWPTAYEDGSYLPAGSNRPNPLELSEKLLKGETGTKSRAGKNALIVFFGQQVVEEILDAQRPACPPEYFNIEVPQNHTYLEKPGHSQMPFLRTRYDQRTGYSPNNPRQQLNEITPYLDGGLFYGTTKQWADQLRTYENGTIDPDGCLASSHDGLFPAYNTQRLPLANPPPPIYHSMFIKSHETAKVSRFFKLGNPRGNENSFLLTFGIMWFRWHNYLAKRIRILRPEWPSEKVFNEARKWVIATQQKIVVYDWLPEWIFEDLPDYGGYDPGVDPQIDQFFQSAAFRFGHTLVVPGVYLRDYARNGCKHKFDTWGQNTVRTCNSFWRPYEPIVKPVDEGKSEVIDIDRLLMGMAVQLCEEEDHKIVEDLRGNVFGPLEFPRRDLMALNIQRGRDHGIPDYNTVRRAYGLKKQTFGDFGHLPMKIKEEFEKLYSSDEDVDLWIGGILETKDHKPGELFRTIIKDQFRRIRDGDRFWFENKENGLFSNDEVERIKQITLYDVIMAVTRMDPDDLPKNVFNVPTDTDVQLISKCNLTKSSCTSKDSTNFNCHHLEPLTTSVLNESCVQGLSYDYFSNSEVSFIVTFISIGTFIIGSIGVIYVLIQVKEKQILAAKIVANQSTRNTFKNEKNIHYPLFVVDEWLGPKDPSRRVVLVLKDDKKIVEVMSQTGELLRALDFTNPKKKVEVYEIKDAPYVIIKCTHDYDLILRFETDYLRSRFLTTFDPFLTNSGLARENISSFTWKAALKKITTKTDRQLLLERFYRVVFAQAFKIKHSQEELLHVDETLEKEIVDTELTITEFAEALSMRAQDEFVKRMFALVDKDKSGFISFREFVDLLIIFANGTEENKAKLLFDMYDVNAVGYLTEENFIAMIK
;
A
#
# COMPACT_ATOMS: atom_id res chain seq x y z
N MET A 1 -7.03 -42.25 18.27
CA MET A 1 -6.87 -42.30 19.74
C MET A 1 -7.03 -40.86 20.23
N GLN A 2 -8.26 -40.47 20.58
CA GLN A 2 -8.80 -40.42 21.96
C GLN A 2 -8.10 -39.31 22.76
N VAL A 3 -8.66 -38.11 22.93
CA VAL A 3 -9.87 -37.71 23.72
C VAL A 3 -9.82 -38.22 25.17
N LEU A 4 -10.08 -37.29 26.09
CA LEU A 4 -10.24 -37.39 27.54
C LEU A 4 -8.96 -37.41 28.39
N THR A 5 -8.69 -36.31 29.09
CA THR A 5 -8.78 -36.29 30.57
C THR A 5 -8.98 -34.85 31.06
N VAL A 6 -10.24 -34.47 31.22
CA VAL A 6 -10.67 -33.50 32.24
C VAL A 6 -11.53 -34.32 33.21
N PHE A 7 -11.52 -33.94 34.49
CA PHE A 7 -12.46 -34.34 35.55
C PHE A 7 -12.20 -35.64 36.33
N ILE A 8 -11.61 -35.47 37.53
CA ILE A 8 -12.14 -35.85 38.86
C ILE A 8 -11.03 -36.37 39.79
N SER A 9 -10.73 -35.61 40.84
CA SER A 9 -10.62 -36.12 42.22
C SER A 9 -10.58 -34.93 43.19
N ILE A 10 -11.77 -34.45 43.51
CA ILE A 10 -12.07 -33.75 44.76
C ILE A 10 -12.15 -34.82 45.86
N ILE A 11 -11.84 -34.42 47.10
CA ILE A 11 -12.32 -34.94 48.40
C ILE A 11 -11.26 -35.66 49.26
N LEU A 12 -10.74 -34.91 50.24
CA LEU A 12 -10.62 -35.22 51.68
C LEU A 12 -10.21 -33.92 52.40
N ILE A 13 -11.14 -32.98 52.65
CA ILE A 13 -11.92 -32.75 53.90
C ILE A 13 -11.05 -32.40 55.11
N GLY A 14 -11.29 -31.22 55.70
CA GLY A 14 -10.88 -30.94 57.08
C GLY A 14 -10.90 -29.49 57.60
N ILE A 15 -12.04 -28.79 57.50
CA ILE A 15 -12.61 -27.80 58.46
C ILE A 15 -11.70 -26.74 59.11
N SER A 16 -11.99 -25.46 58.83
CA SER A 16 -12.03 -24.37 59.82
C SER A 16 -12.78 -23.16 59.22
N GLU A 17 -14.08 -23.03 59.55
CA GLU A 17 -14.85 -21.80 59.34
C GLU A 17 -14.36 -20.72 60.30
N GLU A 18 -13.86 -19.61 59.76
CA GLU A 18 -13.85 -18.34 60.49
C GLU A 18 -14.31 -17.23 59.53
N GLN A 19 -15.47 -16.66 59.82
CA GLN A 19 -16.09 -15.58 59.07
C GLN A 19 -15.26 -14.30 59.18
N SER A 20 -14.36 -14.03 58.22
CA SER A 20 -13.83 -12.68 58.02
C SER A 20 -14.81 -11.88 57.16
N LYS A 21 -15.66 -11.08 57.83
CA LYS A 21 -16.39 -9.98 57.17
C LYS A 21 -15.40 -9.13 56.37
N PRO A 22 -15.67 -8.75 55.11
CA PRO A 22 -14.86 -7.76 54.42
C PRO A 22 -14.97 -6.44 55.20
N MET A 23 -13.87 -6.02 55.79
CA MET A 23 -13.74 -4.73 56.45
C MET A 23 -13.93 -3.67 55.35
N LYS A 24 -15.08 -2.99 55.34
CA LYS A 24 -15.28 -1.81 54.50
C LYS A 24 -14.11 -0.85 54.78
N PRO A 25 -13.38 -0.36 53.76
CA PRO A 25 -12.46 0.73 53.99
C PRO A 25 -13.27 1.89 54.57
N THR A 26 -12.92 2.32 55.78
CA THR A 26 -13.41 3.55 56.37
C THR A 26 -12.99 4.68 55.45
N VAL A 27 -13.94 5.16 54.64
CA VAL A 27 -13.84 6.41 53.90
C VAL A 27 -13.55 7.51 54.92
N PRO A 28 -12.40 8.21 54.85
CA PRO A 28 -12.22 9.41 55.65
C PRO A 28 -13.31 10.38 55.22
N THR A 29 -14.19 10.73 56.14
CA THR A 29 -15.16 11.81 55.96
C THR A 29 -14.35 13.07 55.65
N PRO A 30 -14.56 13.77 54.52
CA PRO A 30 -13.85 15.01 54.27
C PRO A 30 -14.31 16.02 55.32
N SER A 31 -13.38 16.44 56.17
CA SER A 31 -13.50 17.65 56.97
C SER A 31 -13.54 18.83 55.99
N TYR A 32 -14.71 19.18 55.49
CA TYR A 32 -14.97 20.45 54.84
C TYR A 32 -14.90 21.54 55.90
N ASP A 33 -13.78 22.28 55.94
CA ASP A 33 -13.71 23.64 56.51
C ASP A 33 -12.34 24.32 56.26
N GLN A 34 -11.71 24.07 55.11
CA GLN A 34 -10.65 24.97 54.63
C GLN A 34 -11.16 25.67 53.37
N LYS A 35 -11.49 26.97 53.52
CA LYS A 35 -11.60 27.86 52.36
C LYS A 35 -10.29 27.75 51.57
N PRO A 36 -10.34 27.70 50.22
CA PRO A 36 -9.13 27.60 49.42
C PRO A 36 -8.13 28.68 49.82
N SER A 37 -6.85 28.32 49.94
CA SER A 37 -5.82 29.33 50.16
C SER A 37 -5.52 30.03 48.83
N GLY A 38 -5.67 31.36 48.79
CA GLY A 38 -5.49 32.18 47.58
C GLY A 38 -6.56 33.27 47.42
N GLU A 39 -6.30 34.24 46.55
CA GLU A 39 -7.28 35.26 46.18
C GLU A 39 -8.37 34.65 45.27
N TYR A 40 -9.63 35.05 45.46
CA TYR A 40 -10.75 34.61 44.62
C TYR A 40 -10.60 35.13 43.19
N TRP A 41 -10.89 34.31 42.16
CA TRP A 41 -10.95 34.80 40.79
C TRP A 41 -12.07 35.85 40.70
N PRO A 42 -11.78 37.12 40.37
CA PRO A 42 -12.77 38.18 40.43
C PRO A 42 -13.99 37.94 39.51
N GLY A 43 -13.92 37.00 38.56
CA GLY A 43 -15.05 36.62 37.70
C GLY A 43 -15.55 37.75 36.80
N SER A 44 -14.81 38.85 36.74
CA SER A 44 -15.13 40.02 35.95
C SER A 44 -13.86 40.60 35.35
N TRP A 45 -13.82 40.65 34.04
CA TRP A 45 -12.86 41.44 33.30
C TRP A 45 -13.33 42.91 33.35
N ASP A 46 -12.50 43.82 33.83
CA ASP A 46 -12.81 45.26 33.89
C ASP A 46 -12.33 45.99 32.62
N ASN A 47 -12.65 47.28 32.51
CA ASN A 47 -12.19 48.13 31.39
C ASN A 47 -10.66 48.30 31.34
N ASN A 48 -9.91 47.79 32.33
CA ASN A 48 -8.45 47.78 32.37
C ASN A 48 -7.89 46.38 32.05
N SER A 49 -8.50 45.75 31.03
CA SER A 49 -8.33 44.34 30.62
C SER A 49 -6.87 43.89 30.50
N THR A 50 -5.93 44.77 30.18
CA THR A 50 -4.50 44.46 30.10
C THR A 50 -3.92 43.95 31.43
N THR A 51 -4.30 44.55 32.56
CA THR A 51 -3.79 44.13 33.88
C THR A 51 -4.38 42.78 34.28
N VAL A 52 -5.68 42.58 34.04
CA VAL A 52 -6.38 41.31 34.27
C VAL A 52 -5.77 40.19 33.41
N ARG A 53 -5.48 40.47 32.13
CA ARG A 53 -4.79 39.54 31.23
C ARG A 53 -3.42 39.15 31.78
N GLN A 54 -2.66 40.05 32.39
CA GLN A 54 -1.34 39.72 32.95
C GLN A 54 -1.43 38.94 34.26
N ASN A 55 -2.47 39.20 35.05
CA ASN A 55 -2.63 38.64 36.40
C ASN A 55 -3.37 37.29 36.42
N LEU A 56 -4.18 36.95 35.42
CA LEU A 56 -4.87 35.66 35.34
C LEU A 56 -3.90 34.47 35.47
N ALA A 57 -2.77 34.50 34.76
CA ALA A 57 -1.76 33.44 34.88
C ALA A 57 -1.14 33.39 36.28
N ASN A 58 -0.96 34.52 36.98
CA ASN A 58 -0.48 34.47 38.37
C ASN A 58 -1.48 33.73 39.24
N TRP A 59 -2.74 34.17 39.20
CA TRP A 59 -3.78 33.57 40.00
C TRP A 59 -3.90 32.08 39.72
N LEU A 60 -3.92 31.66 38.46
CA LEU A 60 -4.01 30.25 38.10
C LEU A 60 -2.81 29.46 38.67
N LEU A 61 -1.59 29.94 38.41
CA LEU A 61 -0.34 29.20 38.70
C LEU A 61 0.06 29.22 40.18
N ASN A 62 -0.16 30.33 40.90
CA ASN A 62 0.31 30.51 42.28
C ASN A 62 -0.75 31.01 43.27
N GLY A 63 -1.98 31.30 42.82
CA GLY A 63 -3.09 31.73 43.68
C GLY A 63 -3.09 33.21 44.08
N SER A 64 -2.17 34.03 43.57
CA SER A 64 -2.11 35.47 43.83
C SER A 64 -2.43 36.30 42.59
N TRP A 65 -3.25 37.35 42.73
CA TRP A 65 -3.57 38.29 41.66
C TRP A 65 -2.41 39.26 41.41
N ASN A 66 -1.93 39.89 42.48
CA ASN A 66 -1.03 41.03 42.41
C ASN A 66 0.44 40.70 42.71
N ASN A 67 0.73 39.55 43.33
CA ASN A 67 2.09 39.19 43.73
C ASN A 67 2.63 38.04 42.85
N PRO A 68 3.68 38.28 42.04
CA PRO A 68 4.33 37.21 41.28
C PRO A 68 5.19 36.35 42.20
N GLU A 69 4.56 35.56 43.06
CA GLU A 69 5.26 34.57 43.86
C GLU A 69 5.76 33.41 43.00
N ARG A 70 6.93 32.89 43.36
CA ARG A 70 7.55 31.76 42.69
C ARG A 70 6.69 30.50 42.84
N ILE A 71 6.36 29.85 41.73
CA ILE A 71 5.60 28.58 41.73
C ILE A 71 6.46 27.47 42.36
N PRO A 72 6.04 26.76 43.41
CA PRO A 72 6.88 25.74 44.06
C PRO A 72 7.35 24.66 43.09
N GLU A 73 8.61 24.25 43.20
CA GLU A 73 9.13 23.13 42.41
C GLU A 73 8.62 21.82 43.03
N LYS A 74 7.83 21.07 42.26
CA LYS A 74 7.31 19.75 42.64
C LYS A 74 7.90 18.70 41.72
N SER A 75 8.26 17.55 42.30
CA SER A 75 8.61 16.34 41.54
C SER A 75 7.32 15.56 41.27
N HIS A 76 7.01 15.35 40.00
CA HIS A 76 5.89 14.54 39.53
C HIS A 76 6.24 13.96 38.15
N GLU A 77 5.56 12.89 37.78
CA GLU A 77 5.60 12.33 36.44
C GLU A 77 4.75 13.21 35.52
N TYR A 78 5.28 13.60 34.35
CA TYR A 78 4.48 14.22 33.31
C TYR A 78 3.79 13.14 32.48
N GLU A 79 2.60 13.47 32.00
CA GLU A 79 1.88 12.63 31.07
C GLU A 79 2.70 12.36 29.79
N GLY A 80 2.64 11.13 29.30
CA GLY A 80 3.22 10.74 28.02
C GLY A 80 2.57 11.44 26.82
N TYR A 81 3.04 11.17 25.61
CA TYR A 81 2.45 11.74 24.38
C TYR A 81 1.57 10.74 23.63
N ASP A 82 1.84 9.45 23.81
CA ASP A 82 1.27 8.34 23.03
C ASP A 82 0.30 7.47 23.83
N GLY A 83 -0.09 7.93 25.03
CA GLY A 83 -1.02 7.26 25.94
C GLY A 83 -0.46 6.02 26.66
N TRP A 84 0.79 5.61 26.36
CA TRP A 84 1.42 4.49 27.04
C TRP A 84 1.70 4.79 28.51
N TYR A 85 1.60 3.74 29.33
CA TYR A 85 1.84 3.78 30.78
C TYR A 85 0.88 4.71 31.56
N ASN A 86 -0.21 5.19 30.96
CA ASN A 86 -1.26 5.87 31.72
C ASN A 86 -1.86 4.90 32.75
N ASN A 87 -2.27 3.71 32.33
CA ASN A 87 -2.68 2.66 33.26
C ASN A 87 -1.47 1.84 33.77
N ILE A 88 -1.38 1.70 35.10
CA ILE A 88 -0.24 1.05 35.78
C ILE A 88 -0.23 -0.48 35.55
N ALA A 89 -1.41 -1.12 35.52
CA ALA A 89 -1.53 -2.56 35.36
C ALA A 89 -1.50 -3.00 33.89
N HIS A 90 -2.04 -2.17 33.00
CA HIS A 90 -2.11 -2.40 31.56
C HIS A 90 -1.52 -1.21 30.80
N PRO A 91 -0.19 -1.15 30.61
CA PRO A 91 0.48 0.00 30.01
C PRO A 91 0.02 0.40 28.61
N ASP A 92 -0.61 -0.51 27.87
CA ASP A 92 -1.10 -0.31 26.50
C ASP A 92 -2.57 0.17 26.45
N LEU A 93 -3.23 0.29 27.59
CA LEU A 93 -4.63 0.73 27.70
C LEU A 93 -4.71 2.26 27.51
N GLY A 94 -5.41 2.66 26.44
CA GLY A 94 -5.47 4.04 25.97
C GLY A 94 -4.25 4.52 25.18
N ALA A 95 -3.35 3.63 24.79
CA ALA A 95 -2.27 3.99 23.87
C ALA A 95 -2.78 4.26 22.44
N ILE A 96 -2.00 4.99 21.65
CA ILE A 96 -2.25 5.17 20.21
C ILE A 96 -2.21 3.85 19.44
N ASP A 97 -2.83 3.80 18.26
CA ASP A 97 -2.90 2.64 17.36
C ASP A 97 -3.47 1.38 18.05
N ARG A 98 -4.32 1.56 19.07
CA ARG A 98 -5.03 0.49 19.76
C ARG A 98 -6.41 0.23 19.16
N PRO A 99 -6.88 -1.04 19.15
CA PRO A 99 -8.24 -1.34 18.74
C PRO A 99 -9.27 -0.50 19.49
N LEU A 100 -10.29 -0.03 18.79
CA LEU A 100 -11.48 0.56 19.41
C LEU A 100 -12.15 -0.49 20.32
N LEU A 101 -12.71 -0.01 21.45
CA LEU A 101 -13.40 -0.86 22.40
C LEU A 101 -14.69 -1.41 21.77
N ARG A 102 -14.92 -2.72 21.92
CA ARG A 102 -16.16 -3.38 21.47
C ARG A 102 -16.98 -3.85 22.65
N ARG A 103 -18.14 -3.21 22.86
CA ARG A 103 -19.15 -3.63 23.85
C ARG A 103 -20.02 -4.80 23.40
N TRP A 104 -20.08 -5.05 22.09
CA TRP A 104 -20.88 -6.10 21.48
C TRP A 104 -20.07 -6.83 20.40
N PRO A 105 -20.35 -8.11 20.12
CA PRO A 105 -19.75 -8.82 18.98
C PRO A 105 -19.97 -8.09 17.65
N THR A 106 -19.04 -8.26 16.71
CA THR A 106 -19.13 -7.65 15.38
C THR A 106 -20.28 -8.24 14.56
N ALA A 107 -20.93 -7.40 13.76
CA ALA A 107 -22.01 -7.79 12.86
C ALA A 107 -21.55 -7.95 11.40
N TYR A 108 -20.29 -8.31 11.17
CA TYR A 108 -19.80 -8.64 9.83
C TYR A 108 -20.56 -9.83 9.24
N GLU A 109 -20.79 -9.82 7.93
CA GLU A 109 -21.65 -10.81 7.27
C GLU A 109 -21.07 -12.22 7.28
N ASP A 110 -19.75 -12.31 7.11
CA ASP A 110 -18.99 -13.56 7.25
C ASP A 110 -18.56 -13.82 8.71
N GLY A 111 -18.98 -12.96 9.64
CA GLY A 111 -18.53 -12.97 11.02
C GLY A 111 -17.07 -12.54 11.23
N SER A 112 -16.34 -12.11 10.19
CA SER A 112 -14.91 -11.78 10.28
C SER A 112 -14.59 -10.37 9.77
N TYR A 113 -14.84 -10.07 8.50
CA TYR A 113 -14.43 -8.78 7.91
C TYR A 113 -15.31 -8.28 6.76
N LEU A 114 -16.23 -9.07 6.19
CA LEU A 114 -17.13 -8.59 5.14
C LEU A 114 -18.11 -7.57 5.72
N PRO A 115 -18.14 -6.30 5.21
CA PRO A 115 -18.92 -5.21 5.79
C PRO A 115 -20.37 -5.59 6.10
N ALA A 116 -20.90 -5.03 7.18
CA ALA A 116 -22.28 -5.31 7.61
C ALA A 116 -23.31 -4.64 6.68
N GLY A 117 -24.52 -5.20 6.63
CA GLY A 117 -25.69 -4.51 6.07
C GLY A 117 -25.69 -4.40 4.54
N SER A 118 -25.24 -5.41 3.81
CA SER A 118 -25.43 -5.49 2.34
C SER A 118 -26.89 -5.47 1.92
N ASN A 119 -27.80 -5.94 2.79
CA ASN A 119 -29.24 -5.91 2.60
C ASN A 119 -29.89 -4.57 2.99
N ARG A 120 -29.13 -3.62 3.53
CA ARG A 120 -29.65 -2.32 3.96
C ARG A 120 -29.71 -1.33 2.78
N PRO A 121 -30.56 -0.30 2.85
CA PRO A 121 -30.75 0.66 1.76
C PRO A 121 -29.47 1.39 1.37
N ASN A 122 -29.48 1.97 0.17
CA ASN A 122 -28.35 2.73 -0.33
C ASN A 122 -28.07 3.96 0.58
N PRO A 123 -26.82 4.19 1.03
CA PRO A 123 -26.47 5.32 1.89
C PRO A 123 -26.82 6.71 1.34
N LEU A 124 -26.71 6.92 0.02
CA LEU A 124 -27.06 8.20 -0.60
C LEU A 124 -28.59 8.41 -0.60
N GLU A 125 -29.37 7.35 -0.86
CA GLU A 125 -30.84 7.45 -0.76
C GLU A 125 -31.28 7.76 0.67
N LEU A 126 -30.68 7.11 1.68
CA LEU A 126 -30.93 7.41 3.10
C LEU A 126 -30.63 8.88 3.42
N SER A 127 -29.48 9.38 2.97
CA SER A 127 -29.09 10.78 3.14
C SER A 127 -30.09 11.76 2.50
N GLU A 128 -30.45 11.53 1.24
CA GLU A 128 -31.33 12.43 0.49
C GLU A 128 -32.78 12.41 0.97
N LYS A 129 -33.30 11.24 1.36
CA LYS A 129 -34.71 11.06 1.71
C LYS A 129 -35.00 11.38 3.17
N LEU A 130 -34.08 11.07 4.07
CA LEU A 130 -34.30 11.19 5.52
C LEU A 130 -33.66 12.43 6.13
N LEU A 131 -32.57 12.96 5.55
CA LEU A 131 -31.74 13.99 6.20
C LEU A 131 -31.73 15.34 5.46
N LYS A 132 -32.36 15.41 4.29
CA LYS A 132 -32.51 16.66 3.55
C LYS A 132 -33.64 17.51 4.14
N GLY A 133 -33.35 18.77 4.44
CA GLY A 133 -34.36 19.74 4.87
C GLY A 133 -33.93 21.19 4.64
N GLU A 134 -34.75 22.10 5.15
CA GLU A 134 -34.46 23.54 5.16
C GLU A 134 -33.32 23.86 6.13
N THR A 135 -32.46 24.81 5.77
CA THR A 135 -31.39 25.34 6.62
C THR A 135 -31.86 26.59 7.37
N GLY A 136 -31.22 26.93 8.48
CA GLY A 136 -31.57 28.09 9.31
C GLY A 136 -32.64 27.79 10.36
N THR A 137 -32.76 26.51 10.75
CA THR A 137 -33.85 25.99 11.59
C THR A 137 -33.73 26.36 13.07
N LYS A 138 -32.51 26.77 13.49
CA LYS A 138 -32.13 27.29 14.81
C LYS A 138 -32.28 26.29 15.97
N SER A 139 -31.19 26.09 16.69
CA SER A 139 -31.26 25.47 18.01
C SER A 139 -32.17 26.26 18.95
N ARG A 140 -33.16 25.56 19.53
CA ARG A 140 -34.04 26.12 20.57
C ARG A 140 -33.45 25.96 21.96
N ALA A 141 -32.35 25.23 22.10
CA ALA A 141 -31.56 25.12 23.31
C ALA A 141 -30.67 26.37 23.55
N GLY A 142 -30.64 27.32 22.59
CA GLY A 142 -29.75 28.48 22.67
C GLY A 142 -28.29 28.15 22.39
N LYS A 143 -28.00 26.96 21.82
CA LYS A 143 -26.65 26.54 21.46
C LYS A 143 -26.16 27.38 20.28
N ASN A 144 -24.97 27.93 20.41
CA ASN A 144 -24.38 28.77 19.37
C ASN A 144 -23.52 27.96 18.40
N ALA A 145 -23.02 28.56 17.32
CA ALA A 145 -22.16 27.85 16.37
C ALA A 145 -20.80 27.46 17.00
N LEU A 146 -20.35 28.18 18.04
CA LEU A 146 -19.07 27.93 18.72
C LEU A 146 -19.05 26.54 19.35
N ILE A 147 -20.13 26.12 20.03
CA ILE A 147 -20.21 24.79 20.67
C ILE A 147 -20.01 23.64 19.67
N VAL A 148 -20.45 23.83 18.42
CA VAL A 148 -20.38 22.81 17.35
C VAL A 148 -18.96 22.64 16.86
N PHE A 149 -18.29 23.73 16.52
CA PHE A 149 -16.92 23.67 16.03
C PHE A 149 -15.91 23.40 17.16
N PHE A 150 -16.22 23.79 18.40
CA PHE A 150 -15.50 23.29 19.58
C PHE A 150 -15.72 21.78 19.75
N GLY A 151 -16.92 21.28 19.47
CA GLY A 151 -17.18 19.83 19.41
C GLY A 151 -16.33 19.10 18.38
N GLN A 152 -16.13 19.67 17.18
CA GLN A 152 -15.17 19.13 16.20
C GLN A 152 -13.77 19.06 16.81
N GLN A 153 -13.34 20.09 17.54
CA GLN A 153 -12.07 20.12 18.23
C GLN A 153 -11.93 19.01 19.29
N VAL A 154 -13.00 18.70 20.03
CA VAL A 154 -13.03 17.59 21.00
C VAL A 154 -12.94 16.24 20.31
N VAL A 155 -13.58 16.05 19.16
CA VAL A 155 -13.45 14.81 18.36
C VAL A 155 -11.99 14.58 17.97
N GLU A 156 -11.34 15.62 17.44
CA GLU A 156 -9.95 15.57 16.97
C GLU A 156 -8.91 15.41 18.09
N GLU A 157 -9.32 15.53 19.35
CA GLU A 157 -8.48 15.27 20.52
C GLU A 157 -8.48 13.78 20.87
N ILE A 158 -9.65 13.13 20.90
CA ILE A 158 -9.80 11.77 21.47
C ILE A 158 -9.95 10.66 20.42
N LEU A 159 -10.19 11.02 19.16
CA LEU A 159 -10.54 10.06 18.11
C LEU A 159 -10.00 10.40 16.71
N ASP A 160 -9.25 9.47 16.13
CA ASP A 160 -8.96 9.39 14.69
C ASP A 160 -9.02 7.93 14.24
N ALA A 161 -9.98 7.62 13.38
CA ALA A 161 -10.12 6.30 12.77
C ALA A 161 -10.54 6.47 11.31
N GLN A 162 -9.80 7.30 10.56
CA GLN A 162 -10.17 7.68 9.20
C GLN A 162 -9.13 7.26 8.15
N ARG A 163 -7.89 6.91 8.53
CA ARG A 163 -6.90 6.53 7.52
C ARG A 163 -7.29 5.22 6.85
N PRO A 164 -7.02 5.10 5.53
CA PRO A 164 -7.36 3.90 4.79
C PRO A 164 -6.51 2.70 5.23
N ALA A 165 -7.09 1.51 5.11
CA ALA A 165 -6.39 0.24 5.31
C ALA A 165 -5.25 0.03 4.30
N CYS A 166 -4.30 -0.82 4.68
CA CYS A 166 -3.23 -1.31 3.82
C CYS A 166 -3.24 -2.86 3.86
N PRO A 167 -3.43 -3.55 2.71
CA PRO A 167 -3.66 -3.01 1.36
C PRO A 167 -4.97 -2.20 1.25
N PRO A 168 -5.09 -1.28 0.28
CA PRO A 168 -6.31 -0.47 0.12
C PRO A 168 -7.50 -1.37 -0.25
N GLU A 169 -8.56 -1.26 0.54
CA GLU A 169 -9.81 -2.00 0.33
C GLU A 169 -10.94 -1.02 0.03
N TYR A 170 -11.66 -1.27 -1.06
CA TYR A 170 -12.77 -0.42 -1.51
C TYR A 170 -14.10 -1.04 -1.12
N PHE A 171 -14.96 -0.23 -0.49
CA PHE A 171 -16.34 -0.56 -0.18
C PHE A 171 -17.25 0.56 -0.70
N ASN A 172 -17.23 0.74 -2.02
CA ASN A 172 -17.82 1.88 -2.71
C ASN A 172 -19.32 2.01 -2.49
N ILE A 173 -19.82 3.25 -2.56
CA ILE A 173 -21.23 3.57 -2.48
C ILE A 173 -21.76 3.71 -3.91
N GLU A 174 -22.73 2.89 -4.29
CA GLU A 174 -23.38 3.02 -5.59
C GLU A 174 -24.16 4.33 -5.68
N VAL A 175 -24.01 5.06 -6.78
CA VAL A 175 -24.71 6.33 -6.98
C VAL A 175 -26.09 6.06 -7.60
N PRO A 176 -27.21 6.44 -6.97
CA PRO A 176 -28.56 6.21 -7.51
C PRO A 176 -28.80 6.92 -8.85
N GLN A 177 -29.62 6.32 -9.73
CA GLN A 177 -29.84 6.79 -11.13
C GLN A 177 -30.28 8.26 -11.27
N ASN A 178 -30.98 8.82 -10.28
CA ASN A 178 -31.46 10.19 -10.30
C ASN A 178 -30.63 11.15 -9.41
N HIS A 179 -29.46 10.71 -8.95
CA HIS A 179 -28.60 11.50 -8.08
C HIS A 179 -27.73 12.48 -8.89
N THR A 180 -27.52 13.69 -8.36
CA THR A 180 -26.77 14.78 -9.03
C THR A 180 -25.33 14.42 -9.39
N TYR A 181 -24.74 13.46 -8.68
CA TYR A 181 -23.41 12.94 -8.99
C TYR A 181 -23.31 12.22 -10.35
N LEU A 182 -24.41 11.66 -10.88
CA LEU A 182 -24.39 11.02 -12.20
C LEU A 182 -24.38 12.00 -13.38
N GLU A 183 -24.56 13.30 -13.13
CA GLU A 183 -24.49 14.32 -14.18
C GLU A 183 -23.08 14.43 -14.80
N LYS A 184 -22.05 13.85 -14.14
CA LYS A 184 -20.67 13.83 -14.63
C LYS A 184 -20.27 12.41 -15.09
N PRO A 185 -19.61 12.28 -16.26
CA PRO A 185 -19.18 10.97 -16.76
C PRO A 185 -18.16 10.33 -15.79
N GLY A 186 -18.35 9.04 -15.49
CA GLY A 186 -17.46 8.25 -14.64
C GLY A 186 -17.82 8.20 -13.14
N HIS A 187 -18.92 8.82 -12.72
CA HIS A 187 -19.36 8.88 -11.31
C HIS A 187 -20.45 7.86 -10.95
N SER A 188 -20.35 6.61 -11.43
CA SER A 188 -21.34 5.55 -11.12
C SER A 188 -21.21 5.00 -9.69
N GLN A 189 -20.03 5.08 -9.10
CA GLN A 189 -19.75 4.68 -7.73
C GLN A 189 -18.89 5.74 -7.04
N MET A 190 -19.28 6.12 -5.83
CA MET A 190 -18.46 6.96 -4.97
C MET A 190 -17.42 6.08 -4.24
N PRO A 191 -16.13 6.33 -4.40
CA PRO A 191 -15.08 5.55 -3.79
C PRO A 191 -15.06 5.75 -2.27
N PHE A 192 -15.02 4.64 -1.57
CA PHE A 192 -14.92 4.59 -0.11
C PHE A 192 -13.86 3.58 0.29
N LEU A 193 -12.78 4.08 0.91
CA LEU A 193 -11.72 3.24 1.44
C LEU A 193 -12.07 2.81 2.87
N ARG A 194 -11.96 1.51 3.12
CA ARG A 194 -12.11 0.92 4.45
C ARG A 194 -11.00 1.40 5.39
N THR A 195 -11.31 1.53 6.67
CA THR A 195 -10.37 2.06 7.67
C THR A 195 -9.26 1.08 8.04
N ARG A 196 -8.14 1.65 8.48
CA ARG A 196 -7.05 0.91 9.11
C ARG A 196 -7.56 0.09 10.31
N TYR A 197 -7.01 -1.11 10.42
CA TYR A 197 -7.38 -2.10 11.43
C TYR A 197 -6.12 -2.81 11.95
N ASP A 198 -6.24 -3.50 13.08
CA ASP A 198 -5.18 -4.36 13.60
C ASP A 198 -4.96 -5.55 12.66
N GLN A 199 -3.80 -5.61 12.01
CA GLN A 199 -3.43 -6.67 11.05
C GLN A 199 -3.28 -8.06 11.69
N ARG A 200 -3.49 -8.22 13.00
CA ARG A 200 -3.62 -9.53 13.66
C ARG A 200 -5.06 -10.03 13.71
N THR A 201 -6.02 -9.22 13.25
CA THR A 201 -7.48 -9.44 13.34
C THR A 201 -8.11 -9.51 11.95
N GLY A 202 -9.35 -10.02 11.84
CA GLY A 202 -10.10 -10.04 10.58
C GLY A 202 -9.86 -11.26 9.69
N TYR A 203 -9.15 -12.29 10.19
CA TYR A 203 -8.88 -13.54 9.46
C TYR A 203 -9.68 -14.75 9.96
N SER A 204 -10.46 -14.59 11.03
CA SER A 204 -11.24 -15.68 11.63
C SER A 204 -12.46 -15.10 12.37
N PRO A 205 -13.61 -15.81 12.39
CA PRO A 205 -14.79 -15.37 13.14
C PRO A 205 -14.56 -15.19 14.66
N ASN A 206 -13.57 -15.88 15.24
CA ASN A 206 -13.24 -15.73 16.67
C ASN A 206 -12.33 -14.52 16.95
N ASN A 207 -11.78 -13.89 15.91
CA ASN A 207 -10.99 -12.66 16.01
C ASN A 207 -11.31 -11.75 14.81
N PRO A 208 -12.55 -11.23 14.74
CA PRO A 208 -13.02 -10.40 13.63
C PRO A 208 -12.23 -9.10 13.57
N ARG A 209 -12.36 -8.39 12.45
CA ARG A 209 -11.61 -7.15 12.18
C ARG A 209 -11.86 -6.10 13.27
N GLN A 210 -10.79 -5.52 13.79
CA GLN A 210 -10.84 -4.45 14.79
C GLN A 210 -10.14 -3.19 14.28
N GLN A 211 -10.91 -2.11 14.13
CA GLN A 211 -10.40 -0.81 13.72
C GLN A 211 -9.58 -0.17 14.83
N LEU A 212 -8.61 0.64 14.44
CA LEU A 212 -7.71 1.31 15.38
C LEU A 212 -8.19 2.74 15.67
N ASN A 213 -7.94 3.22 16.88
CA ASN A 213 -7.82 4.64 17.14
C ASN A 213 -6.36 5.03 16.92
N GLU A 214 -6.09 5.97 16.02
CA GLU A 214 -4.75 6.39 15.62
C GLU A 214 -4.18 7.49 16.54
N ILE A 215 -5.00 7.97 17.48
CA ILE A 215 -4.63 8.89 18.56
C ILE A 215 -5.06 8.33 19.92
N THR A 216 -4.71 9.00 21.01
CA THR A 216 -5.06 8.59 22.37
C THR A 216 -6.56 8.86 22.61
N PRO A 217 -7.24 8.09 23.49
CA PRO A 217 -8.61 8.39 23.88
C PRO A 217 -8.70 9.47 24.96
N TYR A 218 -7.56 9.89 25.51
CA TYR A 218 -7.47 10.83 26.62
C TYR A 218 -7.62 12.28 26.15
N LEU A 219 -7.98 13.16 27.08
CA LEU A 219 -7.91 14.62 26.90
C LEU A 219 -6.53 15.08 27.41
N ASP A 220 -5.48 14.75 26.67
CA ASP A 220 -4.05 14.85 27.05
C ASP A 220 -3.26 15.92 26.25
N GLY A 221 -3.99 16.74 25.49
CA GLY A 221 -3.50 17.81 24.65
C GLY A 221 -2.88 17.31 23.33
N GLY A 222 -3.10 16.06 22.92
CA GLY A 222 -2.59 15.51 21.66
C GLY A 222 -2.91 16.37 20.43
N LEU A 223 -4.03 17.08 20.44
CA LEU A 223 -4.42 18.03 19.40
C LEU A 223 -3.43 19.20 19.23
N PHE A 224 -2.79 19.65 20.30
CA PHE A 224 -1.88 20.81 20.29
C PHE A 224 -0.42 20.41 20.38
N TYR A 225 -0.12 19.28 21.01
CA TYR A 225 1.25 18.81 21.27
C TYR A 225 1.67 17.66 20.37
N GLY A 226 0.72 17.01 19.69
CA GLY A 226 0.94 15.80 18.91
C GLY A 226 1.08 14.56 19.78
N THR A 227 0.93 13.39 19.17
CA THR A 227 0.88 12.10 19.89
C THR A 227 2.26 11.45 20.08
N THR A 228 3.34 12.17 19.79
CA THR A 228 4.71 11.67 19.97
C THR A 228 5.62 12.80 20.45
N LYS A 229 6.66 12.45 21.22
CA LYS A 229 7.67 13.43 21.64
C LYS A 229 8.32 14.12 20.44
N GLN A 230 8.62 13.39 19.37
CA GLN A 230 9.22 13.94 18.16
C GLN A 230 8.32 15.01 17.53
N TRP A 231 7.00 14.77 17.50
CA TRP A 231 6.05 15.78 17.00
C TRP A 231 6.07 17.02 17.88
N ALA A 232 5.98 16.86 19.20
CA ALA A 232 6.02 17.96 20.16
C ALA A 232 7.31 18.80 20.05
N ASP A 233 8.47 18.15 19.93
CA ASP A 233 9.76 18.81 19.74
C ASP A 233 9.77 19.61 18.41
N GLN A 234 9.15 19.08 17.36
CA GLN A 234 9.00 19.79 16.08
C GLN A 234 8.07 21.00 16.18
N LEU A 235 7.02 20.96 17.00
CA LEU A 235 6.17 22.12 17.24
C LEU A 235 6.91 23.27 17.96
N ARG A 236 7.97 22.95 18.71
CA ARG A 236 8.83 23.94 19.40
C ARG A 236 10.04 24.41 18.60
N THR A 237 10.32 23.77 17.46
CA THR A 237 11.51 24.07 16.64
C THR A 237 11.23 25.12 15.57
N TYR A 238 11.97 26.23 15.55
CA TYR A 238 11.89 27.27 14.51
C TYR A 238 12.48 26.79 13.17
N GLU A 239 12.26 27.55 12.09
CA GLU A 239 12.73 27.20 10.74
C GLU A 239 14.26 27.09 10.64
N ASN A 240 14.99 27.86 11.46
CA ASN A 240 16.45 27.78 11.59
C ASN A 240 16.95 26.54 12.37
N GLY A 241 16.05 25.66 12.81
CA GLY A 241 16.38 24.45 13.56
C GLY A 241 16.58 24.65 15.07
N THR A 242 16.37 25.85 15.62
CA THR A 242 16.52 26.10 17.07
C THR A 242 15.20 25.84 17.80
N ILE A 243 15.26 25.21 18.98
CA ILE A 243 14.12 25.10 19.90
C ILE A 243 13.94 26.41 20.66
N ASP A 244 12.69 26.80 20.90
CA ASP A 244 12.38 27.98 21.71
C ASP A 244 13.01 27.92 23.12
N PRO A 245 13.79 28.94 23.52
CA PRO A 245 14.51 28.93 24.79
C PRO A 245 13.59 29.12 26.00
N ASP A 246 12.41 29.68 25.82
CA ASP A 246 11.46 29.99 26.89
C ASP A 246 10.43 28.90 27.13
N GLY A 247 10.54 27.78 26.42
CA GLY A 247 9.61 26.66 26.52
C GLY A 247 8.29 26.91 25.80
N CYS A 248 8.24 27.90 24.90
CA CYS A 248 7.08 28.15 24.05
C CYS A 248 7.01 27.20 22.85
N LEU A 249 5.83 27.08 22.26
CA LEU A 249 5.64 26.57 20.90
C LEU A 249 6.16 27.61 19.90
N ALA A 250 6.84 27.15 18.85
CA ALA A 250 7.46 28.06 17.90
C ALA A 250 6.40 28.84 17.11
N SER A 251 6.65 30.13 16.96
CA SER A 251 5.66 31.10 16.50
C SER A 251 6.02 31.79 15.18
N SER A 252 5.01 32.36 14.53
CA SER A 252 5.10 33.30 13.42
C SER A 252 4.25 34.55 13.70
N HIS A 253 4.30 35.55 12.81
CA HIS A 253 3.51 36.80 12.89
C HIS A 253 3.54 37.43 14.29
N ASP A 254 4.73 37.86 14.73
CA ASP A 254 4.94 38.52 16.02
C ASP A 254 4.50 37.71 17.25
N GLY A 255 4.57 36.38 17.16
CA GLY A 255 4.26 35.49 18.28
C GLY A 255 2.79 35.08 18.39
N LEU A 256 1.93 35.54 17.48
CA LEU A 256 0.48 35.36 17.57
C LEU A 256 -0.03 34.07 16.93
N PHE A 257 0.77 33.43 16.08
CA PHE A 257 0.37 32.23 15.34
C PHE A 257 1.47 31.16 15.42
N PRO A 258 1.15 29.87 15.23
CA PRO A 258 2.16 28.83 15.13
C PRO A 258 3.12 29.11 13.95
N ALA A 259 4.32 28.56 13.97
CA ALA A 259 5.18 28.60 12.79
C ALA A 259 4.58 27.78 11.64
N TYR A 260 4.98 28.11 10.41
CA TYR A 260 4.56 27.34 9.23
C TYR A 260 5.24 25.97 9.18
N ASN A 261 4.59 25.01 8.54
CA ASN A 261 5.08 23.64 8.38
C ASN A 261 6.15 23.51 7.28
N THR A 262 7.22 24.29 7.38
CA THR A 262 8.33 24.30 6.40
C THR A 262 9.12 22.98 6.43
N GLN A 263 9.18 22.32 7.58
CA GLN A 263 9.83 21.01 7.78
C GLN A 263 8.99 19.81 7.29
N ARG A 264 7.76 20.05 6.79
CA ARG A 264 6.87 19.03 6.23
C ARG A 264 6.49 17.90 7.20
N LEU A 265 6.04 18.24 8.41
CA LEU A 265 5.24 17.33 9.24
C LEU A 265 4.12 16.72 8.39
N PRO A 266 3.76 15.44 8.60
CA PRO A 266 2.81 14.70 7.77
C PRO A 266 1.35 15.11 8.08
N LEU A 267 1.03 16.38 7.84
CA LEU A 267 -0.30 16.93 7.92
C LEU A 267 -1.14 16.44 6.73
N ALA A 268 -2.43 16.18 6.96
CA ALA A 268 -3.37 15.92 5.89
C ALA A 268 -3.45 17.14 4.97
N ASN A 269 -3.37 16.91 3.66
CA ASN A 269 -3.23 18.00 2.69
C ASN A 269 -3.94 17.69 1.36
N PRO A 270 -5.25 17.37 1.38
CA PRO A 270 -6.00 17.29 0.14
C PRO A 270 -6.12 18.68 -0.52
N PRO A 271 -6.35 18.71 -1.84
CA PRO A 271 -6.56 19.95 -2.56
C PRO A 271 -7.86 20.63 -2.09
N PRO A 272 -7.85 21.95 -1.83
CA PRO A 272 -9.06 22.70 -1.50
C PRO A 272 -10.11 22.56 -2.60
N PRO A 273 -11.35 22.18 -2.30
CA PRO A 273 -12.37 21.96 -3.32
C PRO A 273 -12.64 23.17 -4.24
N ILE A 274 -12.57 24.40 -3.70
CA ILE A 274 -12.76 25.63 -4.48
C ILE A 274 -11.67 25.88 -5.53
N TYR A 275 -10.44 25.43 -5.27
CA TYR A 275 -9.30 25.55 -6.17
C TYR A 275 -8.99 24.25 -6.91
N HIS A 276 -9.85 23.25 -6.76
CA HIS A 276 -9.63 21.93 -7.31
C HIS A 276 -9.39 21.96 -8.83
N SER A 277 -10.17 22.74 -9.57
CA SER A 277 -9.99 22.89 -11.02
C SER A 277 -8.66 23.53 -11.40
N MET A 278 -8.08 24.39 -10.55
CA MET A 278 -6.77 25.00 -10.75
C MET A 278 -5.66 23.95 -10.61
N PHE A 279 -5.68 23.14 -9.55
CA PHE A 279 -4.69 22.08 -9.31
C PHE A 279 -4.73 20.99 -10.39
N ILE A 280 -5.94 20.62 -10.85
CA ILE A 280 -6.13 19.71 -11.99
C ILE A 280 -5.48 20.27 -13.24
N LYS A 281 -5.76 21.54 -13.58
CA LYS A 281 -5.20 22.17 -14.79
C LYS A 281 -3.68 22.26 -14.74
N SER A 282 -3.11 22.61 -13.58
CA SER A 282 -1.66 22.73 -13.43
C SER A 282 -0.93 21.40 -13.26
N HIS A 283 -1.64 20.29 -13.00
CA HIS A 283 -1.04 18.99 -12.66
C HIS A 283 -0.12 19.09 -11.44
N GLU A 284 -0.52 19.89 -10.45
CA GLU A 284 0.23 20.11 -9.21
C GLU A 284 -0.61 19.79 -7.98
N THR A 285 0.07 19.41 -6.90
CA THR A 285 -0.54 19.30 -5.58
C THR A 285 -0.24 20.54 -4.76
N ALA A 286 -1.12 20.86 -3.82
CA ALA A 286 -0.88 21.97 -2.92
C ALA A 286 0.32 21.70 -2.01
N LYS A 287 1.18 22.72 -1.80
CA LYS A 287 2.33 22.60 -0.89
C LYS A 287 1.87 22.53 0.57
N VAL A 288 2.29 21.51 1.32
CA VAL A 288 1.97 21.36 2.75
C VAL A 288 2.54 22.49 3.61
N SER A 289 3.60 23.17 3.14
CA SER A 289 4.24 24.31 3.83
C SER A 289 3.33 25.53 3.98
N ARG A 290 2.19 25.57 3.28
CA ARG A 290 1.16 26.60 3.48
C ARG A 290 0.50 26.51 4.86
N PHE A 291 0.50 25.32 5.49
CA PHE A 291 -0.18 25.11 6.75
C PHE A 291 0.65 25.52 7.95
N PHE A 292 -0.03 25.92 9.02
CA PHE A 292 0.57 26.02 10.34
C PHE A 292 0.88 24.63 10.86
N LYS A 293 2.01 24.49 11.57
CA LYS A 293 2.31 23.24 12.27
C LYS A 293 1.46 23.16 13.55
N LEU A 294 0.68 22.09 13.67
CA LEU A 294 -0.24 21.83 14.78
C LEU A 294 -0.03 20.39 15.27
N GLY A 295 -0.51 20.07 16.48
CA GLY A 295 -0.41 18.72 17.05
C GLY A 295 -1.19 17.67 16.26
N ASN A 296 -2.45 17.97 15.94
CA ASN A 296 -3.28 17.10 15.11
C ASN A 296 -2.96 17.27 13.61
N PRO A 297 -2.75 16.17 12.84
CA PRO A 297 -2.48 16.22 11.40
C PRO A 297 -3.56 16.90 10.54
N ARG A 298 -4.79 16.96 11.03
CA ARG A 298 -5.99 17.52 10.39
C ARG A 298 -6.40 18.88 10.98
N GLY A 299 -5.63 19.46 11.91
CA GLY A 299 -5.94 20.76 12.53
C GLY A 299 -6.08 21.95 11.56
N ASN A 300 -5.69 21.78 10.29
CA ASN A 300 -5.84 22.76 9.20
C ASN A 300 -7.01 22.45 8.24
N GLU A 301 -7.94 21.57 8.62
CA GLU A 301 -9.06 21.16 7.77
C GLU A 301 -9.98 22.32 7.38
N ASN A 302 -10.23 23.27 8.28
CA ASN A 302 -11.09 24.43 8.02
C ASN A 302 -10.73 25.59 8.96
N SER A 303 -11.28 26.78 8.71
CA SER A 303 -10.99 27.97 9.52
C SER A 303 -11.48 27.90 10.96
N PHE A 304 -12.55 27.15 11.21
CA PHE A 304 -13.13 27.01 12.53
C PHE A 304 -12.21 26.17 13.44
N LEU A 305 -11.75 25.02 12.95
CA LEU A 305 -10.81 24.16 13.66
C LEU A 305 -9.46 24.84 13.87
N LEU A 306 -8.93 25.52 12.84
CA LEU A 306 -7.67 26.27 12.97
C LEU A 306 -7.77 27.34 14.07
N THR A 307 -8.92 28.01 14.18
CA THR A 307 -9.14 29.08 15.19
C THR A 307 -8.95 28.58 16.61
N PHE A 308 -9.51 27.41 16.95
CA PHE A 308 -9.27 26.79 18.26
C PHE A 308 -7.82 26.31 18.42
N GLY A 309 -7.21 25.76 17.37
CA GLY A 309 -5.79 25.41 17.37
C GLY A 309 -4.88 26.60 17.71
N ILE A 310 -5.15 27.78 17.14
CA ILE A 310 -4.42 29.01 17.46
C ILE A 310 -4.73 29.50 18.87
N MET A 311 -5.98 29.44 19.32
CA MET A 311 -6.38 29.82 20.68
C MET A 311 -5.58 29.02 21.73
N TRP A 312 -5.53 27.69 21.59
CA TRP A 312 -4.79 26.83 22.50
C TRP A 312 -3.28 26.99 22.40
N PHE A 313 -2.74 27.20 21.19
CA PHE A 313 -1.34 27.59 20.99
C PHE A 313 -1.00 28.88 21.75
N ARG A 314 -1.85 29.92 21.66
CA ARG A 314 -1.65 31.18 22.38
C ARG A 314 -1.78 30.97 23.89
N TRP A 315 -2.71 30.13 24.35
CA TRP A 315 -2.87 29.80 25.77
C TRP A 315 -1.63 29.12 26.34
N HIS A 316 -1.05 28.16 25.62
CA HIS A 316 0.22 27.56 25.98
C HIS A 316 1.34 28.60 26.08
N ASN A 317 1.55 29.40 25.04
CA ASN A 317 2.62 30.40 25.02
C ASN A 317 2.43 31.48 26.08
N TYR A 318 1.17 31.83 26.39
CA TYR A 318 0.82 32.75 27.47
C TYR A 318 1.26 32.20 28.84
N LEU A 319 0.96 30.93 29.14
CA LEU A 319 1.38 30.28 30.37
C LEU A 319 2.90 30.03 30.42
N ALA A 320 3.51 29.56 29.33
CA ALA A 320 4.96 29.30 29.26
C ALA A 320 5.78 30.58 29.53
N LYS A 321 5.43 31.70 28.89
CA LYS A 321 6.06 33.01 29.16
C LYS A 321 5.91 33.42 30.62
N ARG A 322 4.74 33.18 31.23
CA ARG A 322 4.55 33.52 32.65
C ARG A 322 5.37 32.62 33.56
N ILE A 323 5.39 31.31 33.30
CA ILE A 323 6.20 30.36 34.07
C ILE A 323 7.69 30.73 33.97
N ARG A 324 8.19 31.09 32.79
CA ARG A 324 9.56 31.59 32.60
C ARG A 324 9.88 32.82 33.45
N ILE A 325 8.94 33.76 33.56
CA ILE A 325 9.11 34.96 34.43
C ILE A 325 9.17 34.55 35.90
N LEU A 326 8.29 33.65 36.33
CA LEU A 326 8.21 33.18 37.72
C LEU A 326 9.36 32.23 38.09
N ARG A 327 9.96 31.56 37.10
CA ARG A 327 11.06 30.60 37.22
C ARG A 327 12.13 30.78 36.14
N PRO A 328 12.94 31.86 36.21
CA PRO A 328 14.00 32.10 35.22
C PRO A 328 15.04 30.99 35.15
N GLU A 329 15.26 30.27 36.25
CA GLU A 329 16.23 29.18 36.39
C GLU A 329 15.83 27.88 35.70
N TRP A 330 14.55 27.69 35.34
CA TRP A 330 14.09 26.44 34.77
C TRP A 330 14.55 26.26 33.31
N PRO A 331 14.96 25.06 32.89
CA PRO A 331 15.27 24.80 31.48
C PRO A 331 14.00 24.88 30.61
N SER A 332 14.16 25.16 29.31
CA SER A 332 13.05 25.24 28.33
C SER A 332 12.12 24.02 28.42
N GLU A 333 12.68 22.81 28.58
CA GLU A 333 11.91 21.58 28.72
C GLU A 333 10.99 21.56 29.94
N LYS A 334 11.46 22.06 31.09
CA LYS A 334 10.66 22.11 32.30
C LYS A 334 9.53 23.13 32.16
N VAL A 335 9.83 24.31 31.60
CA VAL A 335 8.81 25.34 31.35
C VAL A 335 7.73 24.84 30.39
N PHE A 336 8.14 24.19 29.29
CA PHE A 336 7.22 23.59 28.32
C PHE A 336 6.30 22.55 28.97
N ASN A 337 6.84 21.60 29.73
CA ASN A 337 6.04 20.53 30.33
C ASN A 337 5.11 21.06 31.45
N GLU A 338 5.54 22.05 32.23
CA GLU A 338 4.65 22.70 33.19
C GLU A 338 3.52 23.47 32.49
N ALA A 339 3.81 24.24 31.44
CA ALA A 339 2.79 24.91 30.64
C ALA A 339 1.82 23.89 30.03
N ARG A 340 2.34 22.82 29.43
CA ARG A 340 1.55 21.71 28.88
C ARG A 340 0.60 21.12 29.93
N LYS A 341 1.10 20.80 31.12
CA LYS A 341 0.29 20.27 32.24
C LYS A 341 -0.91 21.16 32.57
N TRP A 342 -0.69 22.47 32.71
CA TRP A 342 -1.76 23.43 33.02
C TRP A 342 -2.77 23.60 31.86
N VAL A 343 -2.30 23.59 30.62
CA VAL A 343 -3.18 23.64 29.43
C VAL A 343 -4.07 22.40 29.36
N ILE A 344 -3.51 21.21 29.57
CA ILE A 344 -4.24 19.94 29.57
C ILE A 344 -5.35 19.97 30.63
N ALA A 345 -5.02 20.34 31.87
CA ALA A 345 -6.01 20.44 32.94
C ALA A 345 -7.11 21.48 32.63
N THR A 346 -6.75 22.60 31.99
CA THR A 346 -7.71 23.62 31.54
C THR A 346 -8.67 23.03 30.48
N GLN A 347 -8.14 22.28 29.51
CA GLN A 347 -8.92 21.62 28.47
C GLN A 347 -9.83 20.53 29.06
N GLN A 348 -9.30 19.64 29.90
CA GLN A 348 -10.05 18.60 30.60
C GLN A 348 -11.26 19.19 31.32
N LYS A 349 -11.04 20.27 32.09
CA LYS A 349 -12.10 20.98 32.79
C LYS A 349 -13.14 21.53 31.82
N ILE A 350 -12.72 22.32 30.84
CA ILE A 350 -13.66 22.99 29.91
C ILE A 350 -14.47 21.95 29.13
N VAL A 351 -13.84 20.89 28.63
CA VAL A 351 -14.51 19.87 27.81
C VAL A 351 -15.55 19.11 28.65
N VAL A 352 -15.18 18.62 29.82
CA VAL A 352 -16.05 17.72 30.60
C VAL A 352 -17.07 18.45 31.45
N TYR A 353 -16.72 19.63 32.00
CA TYR A 353 -17.57 20.34 32.96
C TYR A 353 -18.30 21.55 32.38
N ASP A 354 -17.82 22.15 31.28
CA ASP A 354 -18.51 23.31 30.67
C ASP A 354 -19.18 22.93 29.34
N TRP A 355 -18.46 22.27 28.43
CA TRP A 355 -18.94 21.96 27.09
C TRP A 355 -19.89 20.75 27.04
N LEU A 356 -19.48 19.62 27.62
CA LEU A 356 -20.24 18.37 27.54
C LEU A 356 -21.66 18.49 28.11
N PRO A 357 -21.89 19.15 29.27
CA PRO A 357 -23.23 19.37 29.79
C PRO A 357 -24.16 20.13 28.84
N GLU A 358 -23.64 21.13 28.15
CA GLU A 358 -24.38 21.90 27.13
C GLU A 358 -24.57 21.08 25.83
N TRP A 359 -23.61 20.20 25.50
CA TRP A 359 -23.67 19.33 24.33
C TRP A 359 -24.81 18.30 24.45
N ILE A 360 -24.84 17.54 25.54
CA ILE A 360 -25.79 16.43 25.75
C ILE A 360 -26.98 16.76 26.67
N PHE A 361 -27.02 17.94 27.28
CA PHE A 361 -28.04 18.35 28.27
C PHE A 361 -28.07 17.45 29.51
N GLU A 362 -26.91 16.97 29.95
CA GLU A 362 -26.77 16.08 31.10
C GLU A 362 -25.35 16.19 31.69
N ASP A 363 -25.22 16.18 33.01
CA ASP A 363 -23.92 16.19 33.67
C ASP A 363 -23.39 14.76 33.85
N LEU A 364 -22.06 14.64 33.89
CA LEU A 364 -21.46 13.43 34.43
C LEU A 364 -21.69 13.37 35.95
N PRO A 365 -21.74 12.16 36.54
CA PRO A 365 -21.68 12.01 37.99
C PRO A 365 -20.40 12.65 38.55
N ASP A 366 -20.43 13.06 39.81
CA ASP A 366 -19.25 13.57 40.52
C ASP A 366 -18.06 12.61 40.38
N TYR A 367 -16.86 13.18 40.28
CA TYR A 367 -15.64 12.39 40.11
C TYR A 367 -15.34 11.54 41.35
N GLY A 368 -15.33 10.22 41.16
CA GLY A 368 -15.10 9.24 42.23
C GLY A 368 -13.63 8.93 42.53
N GLY A 369 -12.70 9.48 41.74
CA GLY A 369 -11.29 9.10 41.74
C GLY A 369 -10.91 8.25 40.53
N TYR A 370 -9.61 8.07 40.31
CA TYR A 370 -9.06 7.23 39.24
C TYR A 370 -9.36 5.75 39.53
N ASP A 371 -9.89 5.04 38.53
CA ASP A 371 -10.16 3.61 38.58
C ASP A 371 -9.32 2.87 37.51
N PRO A 372 -8.26 2.14 37.90
CA PRO A 372 -7.42 1.39 36.97
C PRO A 372 -8.15 0.21 36.30
N GLY A 373 -9.35 -0.17 36.76
CA GLY A 373 -10.20 -1.19 36.14
C GLY A 373 -11.05 -0.68 34.98
N VAL A 374 -11.10 0.64 34.75
CA VAL A 374 -11.84 1.26 33.64
C VAL A 374 -10.99 1.26 32.37
N ASP A 375 -11.59 0.81 31.26
CA ASP A 375 -11.00 0.94 29.92
C ASP A 375 -11.46 2.27 29.27
N PRO A 376 -10.57 3.26 29.07
CA PRO A 376 -10.88 4.55 28.48
C PRO A 376 -10.93 4.51 26.96
N GLN A 377 -10.52 3.41 26.32
CA GLN A 377 -10.46 3.29 24.86
C GLN A 377 -11.80 3.66 24.21
N ILE A 378 -11.74 4.31 23.04
CA ILE A 378 -12.96 4.78 22.37
C ILE A 378 -13.85 3.59 21.95
N ASP A 379 -15.12 3.61 22.37
CA ASP A 379 -16.14 2.64 22.00
C ASP A 379 -16.47 2.75 20.51
N GLN A 380 -16.62 1.61 19.86
CA GLN A 380 -16.94 1.54 18.44
C GLN A 380 -18.26 2.25 18.12
N PHE A 381 -19.28 2.14 18.99
CA PHE A 381 -20.56 2.83 18.78
C PHE A 381 -20.44 4.34 18.92
N PHE A 382 -19.57 4.81 19.80
CA PHE A 382 -19.23 6.22 19.95
C PHE A 382 -18.59 6.76 18.66
N GLN A 383 -17.53 6.09 18.17
CA GLN A 383 -16.77 6.49 16.99
C GLN A 383 -17.57 6.41 15.68
N SER A 384 -18.29 5.32 15.49
CA SER A 384 -18.96 5.04 14.21
C SER A 384 -20.29 5.79 14.07
N ALA A 385 -20.94 6.15 15.18
CA ALA A 385 -22.26 6.76 15.14
C ALA A 385 -22.47 7.90 16.14
N ALA A 386 -22.46 7.64 17.45
CA ALA A 386 -23.07 8.54 18.43
C ALA A 386 -22.42 9.94 18.46
N PHE A 387 -21.09 10.03 18.41
CA PHE A 387 -20.41 11.32 18.47
C PHE A 387 -20.47 12.11 17.14
N ARG A 388 -20.99 11.49 16.08
CA ARG A 388 -21.32 12.16 14.81
C ARG A 388 -22.65 12.93 14.87
N PHE A 389 -23.35 12.91 16.02
CA PHE A 389 -24.51 13.77 16.29
C PHE A 389 -24.24 15.24 15.93
N GLY A 390 -23.03 15.74 16.18
CA GLY A 390 -22.67 17.13 15.92
C GLY A 390 -22.88 17.60 14.47
N HIS A 391 -22.90 16.67 13.50
CA HIS A 391 -23.17 17.01 12.10
C HIS A 391 -24.56 17.62 11.87
N THR A 392 -25.54 17.35 12.73
CA THR A 392 -26.88 17.99 12.61
C THR A 392 -26.88 19.46 13.02
N LEU A 393 -25.89 19.89 13.81
CA LEU A 393 -25.82 21.25 14.35
C LEU A 393 -24.99 22.19 13.46
N VAL A 394 -24.25 21.65 12.50
CA VAL A 394 -23.35 22.44 11.65
C VAL A 394 -24.14 23.45 10.82
N VAL A 395 -23.72 24.71 10.92
CA VAL A 395 -24.32 25.83 10.18
C VAL A 395 -23.77 25.92 8.75
N PRO A 396 -24.55 26.43 7.78
CA PRO A 396 -24.10 26.56 6.39
C PRO A 396 -23.01 27.64 6.20
N GLY A 397 -22.90 28.56 7.14
CA GLY A 397 -21.80 29.51 7.22
C GLY A 397 -21.78 30.22 8.56
N VAL A 398 -20.72 30.98 8.81
CA VAL A 398 -20.50 31.68 10.08
C VAL A 398 -20.23 33.16 9.85
N TYR A 399 -20.79 34.05 10.66
CA TYR A 399 -20.50 35.48 10.62
C TYR A 399 -19.07 35.84 11.01
N LEU A 400 -18.52 36.89 10.38
CA LEU A 400 -17.30 37.56 10.84
C LEU A 400 -17.66 38.89 11.53
N ARG A 401 -17.82 38.86 12.84
CA ARG A 401 -18.29 40.02 13.62
C ARG A 401 -17.12 40.90 14.09
N ASP A 402 -17.21 42.22 13.92
CA ASP A 402 -16.25 43.16 14.53
C ASP A 402 -16.51 43.34 16.03
N TYR A 403 -15.55 43.91 16.75
CA TYR A 403 -15.65 44.19 18.19
C TYR A 403 -16.85 45.08 18.53
N ALA A 404 -17.38 44.94 19.74
CA ALA A 404 -18.49 45.71 20.28
C ALA A 404 -18.17 47.21 20.38
N ARG A 405 -16.91 47.54 20.72
CA ARG A 405 -16.39 48.92 20.66
C ARG A 405 -16.44 49.54 19.25
N ASN A 406 -16.49 48.72 18.21
CA ASN A 406 -16.62 49.14 16.81
C ASN A 406 -18.07 49.03 16.28
N GLY A 407 -19.05 48.83 17.16
CA GLY A 407 -20.46 48.73 16.81
C GLY A 407 -20.87 47.39 16.20
N CYS A 408 -20.12 46.31 16.49
CA CYS A 408 -20.43 44.93 16.07
C CYS A 408 -20.69 44.77 14.57
N LYS A 409 -19.98 45.55 13.74
CA LYS A 409 -20.15 45.52 12.30
C LYS A 409 -19.96 44.09 11.78
N HIS A 410 -21.00 43.58 11.14
CA HIS A 410 -21.02 42.33 10.41
C HIS A 410 -21.17 42.59 8.90
N LYS A 411 -21.06 43.86 8.47
CA LYS A 411 -21.05 44.32 7.08
C LYS A 411 -19.78 45.13 6.84
N PHE A 412 -18.87 44.66 5.99
CA PHE A 412 -17.74 45.46 5.49
C PHE A 412 -17.82 45.58 3.97
N ASP A 413 -18.15 46.79 3.52
CA ASP A 413 -18.37 47.13 2.11
C ASP A 413 -17.10 47.07 1.23
N THR A 414 -15.94 46.69 1.78
CA THR A 414 -14.65 46.74 1.09
C THR A 414 -14.08 45.40 0.60
N TRP A 415 -14.57 44.24 1.09
CA TRP A 415 -13.95 42.93 0.74
C TRP A 415 -14.90 41.79 0.37
N GLY A 416 -16.12 42.08 -0.06
CA GLY A 416 -16.95 41.13 -0.79
C GLY A 416 -17.56 39.95 -0.01
N GLN A 417 -17.11 39.58 1.20
CA GLN A 417 -17.80 38.59 2.04
C GLN A 417 -17.78 38.92 3.54
N ASN A 418 -18.95 38.79 4.19
CA ASN A 418 -19.21 39.07 5.61
C ASN A 418 -19.26 37.82 6.49
N THR A 419 -19.06 36.67 5.87
CA THR A 419 -19.33 35.33 6.41
C THR A 419 -18.34 34.34 5.82
N VAL A 420 -18.06 33.26 6.54
CA VAL A 420 -17.30 32.12 6.02
C VAL A 420 -18.29 31.02 5.65
N ARG A 421 -18.39 30.67 4.35
CA ARG A 421 -19.21 29.55 3.90
C ARG A 421 -18.56 28.22 4.29
N THR A 422 -19.30 27.34 4.98
CA THR A 422 -18.75 26.10 5.54
C THR A 422 -18.14 25.22 4.46
N CYS A 423 -18.86 24.93 3.36
CA CYS A 423 -18.35 24.08 2.29
C CYS A 423 -17.12 24.68 1.56
N ASN A 424 -17.00 25.99 1.44
CA ASN A 424 -15.88 26.62 0.73
C ASN A 424 -14.67 26.92 1.64
N SER A 425 -14.79 26.62 2.94
CA SER A 425 -13.71 26.75 3.94
C SER A 425 -12.80 25.52 4.04
N PHE A 426 -13.22 24.36 3.54
CA PHE A 426 -12.43 23.13 3.62
C PHE A 426 -11.07 23.26 2.93
N TRP A 427 -10.03 22.92 3.68
CA TRP A 427 -8.59 22.99 3.39
C TRP A 427 -8.08 24.39 3.04
N ARG A 428 -8.83 25.42 3.47
CA ARG A 428 -8.46 26.83 3.42
C ARG A 428 -8.48 27.40 4.83
N PRO A 429 -7.51 27.02 5.67
CA PRO A 429 -7.63 27.24 7.10
C PRO A 429 -7.60 28.73 7.47
N TYR A 430 -6.68 29.54 6.91
CA TYR A 430 -6.61 30.97 7.24
C TYR A 430 -7.22 31.91 6.19
N GLU A 431 -7.26 31.53 4.91
CA GLU A 431 -7.68 32.45 3.83
C GLU A 431 -9.06 33.10 4.03
N PRO A 432 -10.11 32.39 4.48
CA PRO A 432 -11.44 32.99 4.70
C PRO A 432 -11.49 34.01 5.84
N ILE A 433 -10.46 34.05 6.70
CA ILE A 433 -10.40 34.93 7.88
C ILE A 433 -9.25 35.94 7.79
N VAL A 434 -8.67 36.13 6.60
CA VAL A 434 -7.69 37.19 6.34
C VAL A 434 -8.39 38.53 6.17
N LYS A 435 -7.88 39.56 6.85
CA LYS A 435 -8.26 40.97 6.67
C LYS A 435 -7.12 41.73 5.98
N PRO A 436 -7.36 42.40 4.85
CA PRO A 436 -6.41 43.36 4.29
C PRO A 436 -6.36 44.60 5.22
N VAL A 437 -5.16 45.06 5.57
CA VAL A 437 -5.01 46.19 6.50
C VAL A 437 -5.08 47.53 5.78
N ASP A 438 -4.71 47.59 4.49
CA ASP A 438 -4.80 48.77 3.60
C ASP A 438 -4.82 48.32 2.12
N GLU A 439 -5.06 49.26 1.17
CA GLU A 439 -4.95 49.08 -0.29
C GLU A 439 -3.54 48.61 -0.72
N GLY A 440 -3.23 47.34 -0.46
CA GLY A 440 -2.20 46.56 -1.15
C GLY A 440 -0.97 46.08 -0.36
N LYS A 441 -0.85 46.19 0.98
CA LYS A 441 0.46 45.85 1.62
C LYS A 441 0.53 45.08 2.94
N SER A 442 -0.55 44.68 3.61
CA SER A 442 -0.44 43.69 4.71
C SER A 442 -1.76 42.94 4.93
N GLU A 443 -1.72 41.62 4.86
CA GLU A 443 -2.81 40.72 5.22
C GLU A 443 -2.62 40.26 6.67
N VAL A 444 -3.65 40.44 7.52
CA VAL A 444 -3.63 39.96 8.91
C VAL A 444 -4.72 38.92 9.09
N ILE A 445 -4.32 37.73 9.54
CA ILE A 445 -5.24 36.67 9.94
C ILE A 445 -5.94 37.11 11.24
N ASP A 446 -7.27 37.07 11.27
CA ASP A 446 -8.06 37.57 12.41
C ASP A 446 -9.07 36.53 12.91
N ILE A 447 -8.63 35.71 13.88
CA ILE A 447 -9.47 34.68 14.51
C ILE A 447 -10.55 35.27 15.42
N ASP A 448 -10.33 36.49 15.94
CA ASP A 448 -11.17 37.10 16.97
C ASP A 448 -12.58 37.35 16.40
N ARG A 449 -12.67 37.80 15.13
CA ARG A 449 -13.94 38.02 14.44
C ARG A 449 -14.77 36.76 14.23
N LEU A 450 -14.09 35.65 13.98
CA LEU A 450 -14.74 34.36 13.78
C LEU A 450 -15.27 33.81 15.11
N LEU A 451 -14.48 33.86 16.18
CA LEU A 451 -14.92 33.51 17.55
C LEU A 451 -16.15 34.35 17.99
N MET A 452 -16.07 35.67 17.81
CA MET A 452 -17.15 36.59 18.14
C MET A 452 -18.42 36.37 17.32
N GLY A 453 -18.30 35.95 16.05
CA GLY A 453 -19.43 35.59 15.22
C GLY A 453 -20.07 34.26 15.63
N MET A 454 -19.25 33.24 15.87
CA MET A 454 -19.71 31.92 16.34
C MET A 454 -20.44 32.01 17.68
N ALA A 455 -20.02 32.91 18.58
CA ALA A 455 -20.58 33.03 19.93
C ALA A 455 -22.00 33.63 19.97
N VAL A 456 -22.41 34.40 18.95
CA VAL A 456 -23.72 35.08 18.90
C VAL A 456 -24.64 34.54 17.80
N GLN A 457 -24.16 33.60 16.99
CA GLN A 457 -24.94 32.92 15.97
C GLN A 457 -25.44 31.59 16.53
N LEU A 458 -26.74 31.31 16.44
CA LEU A 458 -27.28 29.99 16.78
C LEU A 458 -26.77 28.90 15.82
N CYS A 459 -26.59 27.69 16.34
CA CYS A 459 -26.39 26.52 15.48
C CYS A 459 -27.71 26.07 14.81
N GLU A 460 -27.64 25.09 13.90
CA GLU A 460 -28.86 24.44 13.37
C GLU A 460 -29.62 23.70 14.49
N GLU A 461 -30.90 23.40 14.22
CA GLU A 461 -31.76 22.69 15.15
C GLU A 461 -31.25 21.26 15.40
N GLU A 462 -31.36 20.78 16.64
CA GLU A 462 -31.07 19.39 17.00
C GLU A 462 -32.17 18.47 16.44
N ASP A 463 -32.09 18.11 15.16
CA ASP A 463 -33.07 17.22 14.51
C ASP A 463 -32.42 16.29 13.45
N HIS A 464 -33.17 15.92 12.42
CA HIS A 464 -32.72 15.01 11.36
C HIS A 464 -32.13 15.75 10.15
N LYS A 465 -32.36 17.06 10.02
CA LYS A 465 -31.99 17.83 8.83
C LYS A 465 -30.51 18.19 8.91
N ILE A 466 -29.82 18.00 7.79
CA ILE A 466 -28.39 18.28 7.68
C ILE A 466 -28.13 19.20 6.50
N VAL A 467 -27.34 20.24 6.76
CA VAL A 467 -26.97 21.26 5.77
C VAL A 467 -26.30 20.67 4.54
N GLU A 468 -26.53 21.27 3.38
CA GLU A 468 -25.93 20.84 2.12
C GLU A 468 -24.40 20.91 2.12
N ASP A 469 -23.81 21.74 2.99
CA ASP A 469 -22.36 21.88 3.14
C ASP A 469 -21.68 20.57 3.54
N LEU A 470 -22.37 19.74 4.31
CA LEU A 470 -21.92 18.38 4.66
C LEU A 470 -22.60 17.33 3.78
N ARG A 471 -23.88 17.53 3.47
CA ARG A 471 -24.68 16.65 2.61
C ARG A 471 -24.46 16.99 1.14
N GLY A 472 -23.42 16.38 0.59
CA GLY A 472 -23.08 16.42 -0.83
C GLY A 472 -21.91 17.33 -1.17
N ASN A 473 -21.52 18.21 -0.23
CA ASN A 473 -20.47 19.21 -0.43
C ASN A 473 -19.30 19.15 0.57
N VAL A 474 -19.17 18.06 1.36
CA VAL A 474 -17.92 17.87 2.13
C VAL A 474 -16.77 17.63 1.17
N PHE A 475 -15.54 17.99 1.52
CA PHE A 475 -14.38 17.72 0.66
C PHE A 475 -14.18 16.22 0.38
N GLY A 476 -13.61 15.89 -0.78
CA GLY A 476 -13.14 14.54 -1.09
C GLY A 476 -11.68 14.52 -1.54
N PRO A 477 -10.87 13.55 -1.08
CA PRO A 477 -9.43 13.51 -1.33
C PRO A 477 -9.04 12.82 -2.65
N LEU A 478 -9.98 12.19 -3.36
CA LEU A 478 -9.73 11.37 -4.56
C LEU A 478 -10.51 11.91 -5.78
N GLU A 479 -11.15 11.05 -6.56
CA GLU A 479 -11.83 11.35 -7.83
C GLU A 479 -13.06 12.25 -7.65
N PHE A 480 -13.60 12.31 -6.42
CA PHE A 480 -14.72 13.17 -6.07
C PHE A 480 -14.21 14.39 -5.29
N PRO A 481 -14.26 15.61 -5.86
CA PRO A 481 -13.86 16.83 -5.15
C PRO A 481 -14.79 17.13 -3.97
N ARG A 482 -16.03 16.66 -4.06
CA ARG A 482 -17.11 16.82 -3.10
C ARG A 482 -17.80 15.47 -2.86
N ARG A 483 -18.15 15.17 -1.61
CA ARG A 483 -18.83 13.93 -1.20
C ARG A 483 -20.00 14.22 -0.25
N ASP A 484 -20.81 13.21 0.00
CA ASP A 484 -21.86 13.25 1.01
C ASP A 484 -21.36 12.63 2.32
N LEU A 485 -21.11 13.45 3.34
CA LEU A 485 -20.60 12.99 4.62
C LEU A 485 -21.57 12.04 5.35
N MET A 486 -22.88 12.17 5.12
CA MET A 486 -23.89 11.33 5.76
C MET A 486 -23.89 9.92 5.16
N ALA A 487 -23.81 9.83 3.84
CA ALA A 487 -23.59 8.56 3.16
C ALA A 487 -22.27 7.89 3.62
N LEU A 488 -21.19 8.68 3.79
CA LEU A 488 -19.92 8.18 4.34
C LEU A 488 -20.06 7.69 5.79
N ASN A 489 -20.86 8.36 6.65
CA ASN A 489 -21.08 7.94 8.04
C ASN A 489 -21.78 6.57 8.10
N ILE A 490 -22.82 6.39 7.30
CA ILE A 490 -23.57 5.12 7.20
C ILE A 490 -22.62 4.01 6.70
N GLN A 491 -21.91 4.27 5.61
CA GLN A 491 -20.97 3.30 5.02
C GLN A 491 -19.83 2.96 5.98
N ARG A 492 -19.37 3.92 6.79
CA ARG A 492 -18.36 3.70 7.85
C ARG A 492 -18.87 2.80 8.96
N GLY A 493 -20.11 2.98 9.42
CA GLY A 493 -20.72 2.06 10.39
C GLY A 493 -20.77 0.62 9.86
N ARG A 494 -21.13 0.44 8.59
CA ARG A 494 -21.14 -0.85 7.90
C ARG A 494 -19.74 -1.47 7.77
N ASP A 495 -18.74 -0.68 7.35
CA ASP A 495 -17.32 -1.07 7.30
C ASP A 495 -16.77 -1.53 8.66
N HIS A 496 -17.23 -0.90 9.74
CA HIS A 496 -16.82 -1.14 11.12
C HIS A 496 -17.53 -2.35 11.77
N GLY A 497 -18.44 -3.01 11.04
CA GLY A 497 -19.19 -4.17 11.51
C GLY A 497 -20.16 -3.82 12.63
N ILE A 498 -20.77 -2.64 12.57
CA ILE A 498 -21.76 -2.18 13.56
C ILE A 498 -23.11 -2.89 13.35
N PRO A 499 -23.70 -3.50 14.40
CA PRO A 499 -25.04 -4.08 14.33
C PRO A 499 -26.12 -3.02 14.12
N ASP A 500 -27.36 -3.45 13.96
CA ASP A 500 -28.51 -2.56 13.86
C ASP A 500 -28.74 -1.73 15.13
N TYR A 501 -29.49 -0.65 14.97
CA TYR A 501 -29.85 0.30 16.01
C TYR A 501 -30.44 -0.36 17.26
N ASN A 502 -31.36 -1.31 17.12
CA ASN A 502 -32.06 -1.93 18.25
C ASN A 502 -31.19 -2.93 19.01
N THR A 503 -30.27 -3.62 18.33
CA THR A 503 -29.23 -4.42 18.97
C THR A 503 -28.31 -3.55 19.83
N VAL A 504 -27.92 -2.37 19.37
CA VAL A 504 -27.09 -1.44 20.16
C VAL A 504 -27.87 -0.87 21.35
N ARG A 505 -29.16 -0.57 21.20
CA ARG A 505 -30.02 -0.21 22.34
C ARG A 505 -30.01 -1.29 23.41
N ARG A 506 -30.12 -2.56 23.01
CA ARG A 506 -30.03 -3.70 23.94
C ARG A 506 -28.67 -3.79 24.62
N ALA A 507 -27.58 -3.54 23.90
CA ALA A 507 -26.23 -3.52 24.47
C ALA A 507 -26.05 -2.48 25.58
N TYR A 508 -26.81 -1.38 25.52
CA TYR A 508 -26.88 -0.34 26.56
C TYR A 508 -28.05 -0.50 27.54
N GLY A 509 -28.77 -1.64 27.50
CA GLY A 509 -29.91 -1.90 28.40
C GLY A 509 -31.15 -1.05 28.12
N LEU A 510 -31.23 -0.41 26.95
CA LEU A 510 -32.36 0.43 26.54
C LEU A 510 -33.45 -0.41 25.85
N LYS A 511 -34.70 0.07 25.93
CA LYS A 511 -35.86 -0.58 25.29
C LYS A 511 -35.76 -0.53 23.77
N LYS A 512 -36.18 -1.60 23.09
CA LYS A 512 -36.37 -1.62 21.64
C LYS A 512 -37.31 -0.48 21.21
N GLN A 513 -37.00 0.15 20.07
CA GLN A 513 -37.86 1.13 19.42
C GLN A 513 -38.39 0.56 18.10
N THR A 514 -39.64 0.90 17.78
CA THR A 514 -40.32 0.57 16.54
C THR A 514 -40.51 1.84 15.70
N PHE A 515 -40.90 1.73 14.43
CA PHE A 515 -41.24 2.90 13.61
C PHE A 515 -42.35 3.78 14.23
N GLY A 516 -43.23 3.18 15.04
CA GLY A 516 -44.28 3.90 15.78
C GLY A 516 -43.72 4.92 16.77
N ASP A 517 -42.57 4.65 17.38
CA ASP A 517 -41.99 5.45 18.45
C ASP A 517 -41.34 6.77 17.97
N PHE A 518 -41.10 6.89 16.65
CA PHE A 518 -40.60 8.10 16.01
C PHE A 518 -41.71 9.11 15.67
N GLY A 519 -42.74 9.21 16.52
CA GLY A 519 -43.92 10.05 16.29
C GLY A 519 -43.66 11.57 16.28
N HIS A 520 -42.47 12.02 16.67
CA HIS A 520 -42.05 13.42 16.62
C HIS A 520 -41.56 13.85 15.23
N LEU A 521 -41.22 12.89 14.35
CA LEU A 521 -40.78 13.18 12.99
C LEU A 521 -41.95 13.64 12.11
N PRO A 522 -41.69 14.48 11.09
CA PRO A 522 -42.70 14.81 10.08
C PRO A 522 -43.23 13.55 9.39
N MET A 523 -44.54 13.50 9.12
CA MET A 523 -45.24 12.35 8.52
C MET A 523 -44.51 11.83 7.27
N LYS A 524 -44.08 12.73 6.38
CA LYS A 524 -43.36 12.39 5.15
C LYS A 524 -42.03 11.68 5.41
N ILE A 525 -41.27 12.11 6.42
CA ILE A 525 -39.99 11.48 6.77
C ILE A 525 -40.24 10.09 7.36
N LYS A 526 -41.27 9.95 8.18
CA LYS A 526 -41.68 8.65 8.72
C LYS A 526 -42.10 7.67 7.62
N GLU A 527 -42.90 8.11 6.66
CA GLU A 527 -43.31 7.30 5.50
C GLU A 527 -42.10 6.86 4.66
N GLU A 528 -41.15 7.76 4.38
CA GLU A 528 -39.92 7.40 3.66
C GLU A 528 -39.04 6.46 4.50
N PHE A 529 -38.99 6.64 5.83
CA PHE A 529 -38.24 5.77 6.73
C PHE A 529 -38.77 4.32 6.73
N GLU A 530 -40.09 4.17 6.85
CA GLU A 530 -40.80 2.87 6.77
C GLU A 530 -40.70 2.24 5.37
N LYS A 531 -40.60 3.06 4.32
CA LYS A 531 -40.43 2.59 2.95
C LYS A 531 -39.01 2.11 2.66
N LEU A 532 -38.00 2.79 3.18
CA LEU A 532 -36.59 2.47 2.94
C LEU A 532 -36.18 1.23 3.74
N TYR A 533 -36.52 1.15 5.03
CA TYR A 533 -36.21 -0.03 5.85
C TYR A 533 -37.40 -0.98 5.93
N SER A 534 -37.22 -2.21 5.47
CA SER A 534 -38.27 -3.25 5.54
C SER A 534 -38.58 -3.74 6.96
N SER A 535 -37.68 -3.48 7.93
CA SER A 535 -37.83 -3.88 9.33
C SER A 535 -37.18 -2.85 10.27
N ASP A 536 -37.73 -2.73 11.47
CA ASP A 536 -37.17 -1.92 12.56
C ASP A 536 -35.89 -2.55 13.16
N GLU A 537 -35.60 -3.82 12.85
CA GLU A 537 -34.38 -4.53 13.24
C GLU A 537 -33.23 -4.38 12.23
N ASP A 538 -33.44 -3.67 11.11
CA ASP A 538 -32.40 -3.48 10.06
C ASP A 538 -31.84 -2.05 10.01
N VAL A 539 -32.31 -1.16 10.89
CA VAL A 539 -31.95 0.27 10.87
C VAL A 539 -30.47 0.46 11.21
N ASP A 540 -29.72 1.16 10.35
CA ASP A 540 -28.34 1.54 10.65
C ASP A 540 -28.28 2.39 11.94
N LEU A 541 -27.35 2.06 12.84
CA LEU A 541 -27.19 2.75 14.14
C LEU A 541 -27.18 4.28 14.01
N TRP A 542 -26.44 4.80 13.02
CA TRP A 542 -26.33 6.24 12.84
C TRP A 542 -27.65 6.89 12.42
N ILE A 543 -28.41 6.27 11.50
CA ILE A 543 -29.74 6.76 11.11
C ILE A 543 -30.70 6.69 12.29
N GLY A 544 -30.79 5.54 12.96
CA GLY A 544 -31.70 5.37 14.10
C GLY A 544 -31.45 6.38 15.21
N GLY A 545 -30.18 6.63 15.56
CA GLY A 545 -29.83 7.59 16.60
C GLY A 545 -30.03 9.07 16.20
N ILE A 546 -29.82 9.43 14.93
CA ILE A 546 -30.16 10.78 14.42
C ILE A 546 -31.67 10.98 14.46
N LEU A 547 -32.45 10.02 13.96
CA LEU A 547 -33.91 10.08 13.99
C LEU A 547 -34.51 10.03 15.40
N GLU A 548 -33.76 9.57 16.40
CA GLU A 548 -34.18 9.60 17.81
C GLU A 548 -34.04 11.01 18.44
N THR A 549 -33.35 11.93 17.77
CA THR A 549 -33.12 13.29 18.26
C THR A 549 -34.43 14.05 18.40
N LYS A 550 -34.71 14.51 19.63
CA LYS A 550 -35.91 15.25 20.00
C LYS A 550 -35.64 16.12 21.21
N ASP A 551 -36.55 17.05 21.49
CA ASP A 551 -36.50 17.90 22.69
C ASP A 551 -35.16 18.68 22.80
N HIS A 552 -34.60 19.11 21.66
CA HIS A 552 -33.40 19.94 21.55
C HIS A 552 -32.10 19.29 22.07
N LYS A 553 -32.04 17.96 22.07
CA LYS A 553 -30.90 17.18 22.54
C LYS A 553 -30.75 15.84 21.80
N PRO A 554 -29.58 15.20 21.85
CA PRO A 554 -29.41 13.86 21.29
C PRO A 554 -30.46 12.88 21.84
N GLY A 555 -30.85 11.91 21.00
CA GLY A 555 -31.69 10.78 21.41
C GLY A 555 -31.11 10.01 22.61
N GLU A 556 -31.95 9.24 23.29
CA GLU A 556 -31.58 8.52 24.52
C GLU A 556 -30.36 7.61 24.30
N LEU A 557 -30.28 6.93 23.16
CA LEU A 557 -29.16 6.04 22.85
C LEU A 557 -27.84 6.82 22.71
N PHE A 558 -27.82 7.85 21.86
CA PHE A 558 -26.61 8.63 21.63
C PHE A 558 -26.16 9.36 22.89
N ARG A 559 -27.08 9.92 23.68
CA ARG A 559 -26.76 10.53 24.97
C ARG A 559 -26.10 9.53 25.92
N THR A 560 -26.64 8.31 26.01
CA THR A 560 -26.10 7.24 26.86
C THR A 560 -24.69 6.84 26.44
N ILE A 561 -24.46 6.64 25.13
CA ILE A 561 -23.14 6.29 24.58
C ILE A 561 -22.11 7.40 24.85
N ILE A 562 -22.47 8.66 24.59
CA ILE A 562 -21.57 9.80 24.78
C ILE A 562 -21.24 9.97 26.26
N LYS A 563 -22.25 9.92 27.14
CA LYS A 563 -22.07 10.03 28.58
C LYS A 563 -21.15 8.94 29.13
N ASP A 564 -21.34 7.70 28.71
CA ASP A 564 -20.48 6.57 29.09
C ASP A 564 -19.03 6.78 28.64
N GLN A 565 -18.81 7.19 27.38
CA GLN A 565 -17.46 7.38 26.84
C GLN A 565 -16.68 8.45 27.62
N PHE A 566 -17.25 9.63 27.83
CA PHE A 566 -16.56 10.71 28.56
C PHE A 566 -16.34 10.34 30.03
N ARG A 567 -17.26 9.60 30.64
CA ARG A 567 -17.05 9.06 31.98
C ARG A 567 -15.86 8.11 32.02
N ARG A 568 -15.74 7.17 31.06
CA ARG A 568 -14.61 6.23 31.02
C ARG A 568 -13.27 6.91 30.77
N ILE A 569 -13.25 7.92 29.89
CA ILE A 569 -12.05 8.74 29.65
C ILE A 569 -11.61 9.40 30.97
N ARG A 570 -12.55 10.05 31.69
CA ARG A 570 -12.26 10.74 32.95
C ARG A 570 -11.83 9.78 34.07
N ASP A 571 -12.63 8.73 34.30
CA ASP A 571 -12.45 7.83 35.43
C ASP A 571 -11.24 6.88 35.21
N GLY A 572 -10.91 6.57 33.96
CA GLY A 572 -9.78 5.72 33.57
C GLY A 572 -8.46 6.46 33.26
N ASP A 573 -8.41 7.78 33.41
CA ASP A 573 -7.20 8.58 33.18
C ASP A 573 -6.46 8.86 34.50
N ARG A 574 -5.25 8.30 34.62
CA ARG A 574 -4.37 8.55 35.77
C ARG A 574 -3.90 10.00 35.86
N PHE A 575 -3.78 10.69 34.73
CA PHE A 575 -3.33 12.08 34.65
C PHE A 575 -4.49 13.09 34.67
N TRP A 576 -5.72 12.64 34.93
CA TRP A 576 -6.87 13.52 35.15
C TRP A 576 -6.56 14.56 36.23
N PHE A 577 -6.86 15.83 35.98
CA PHE A 577 -6.42 16.93 36.83
C PHE A 577 -6.95 16.85 38.28
N GLU A 578 -8.09 16.21 38.52
CA GLU A 578 -8.65 16.02 39.87
C GLU A 578 -8.10 14.79 40.59
N ASN A 579 -7.37 13.91 39.89
CA ASN A 579 -6.73 12.76 40.52
C ASN A 579 -5.57 13.24 41.40
N LYS A 580 -5.72 13.10 42.71
CA LYS A 580 -4.73 13.58 43.69
C LYS A 580 -3.52 12.66 43.81
N GLU A 581 -3.65 11.40 43.40
CA GLU A 581 -2.61 10.39 43.54
C GLU A 581 -1.44 10.60 42.56
N ASN A 582 -1.68 11.30 41.45
CA ASN A 582 -0.63 11.61 40.46
C ASN A 582 0.30 12.76 40.89
N GLY A 583 -0.08 13.54 41.92
CA GLY A 583 0.72 14.66 42.44
C GLY A 583 0.89 15.85 41.48
N LEU A 584 0.12 15.92 40.38
CA LEU A 584 0.21 17.02 39.40
C LEU A 584 -0.22 18.36 39.99
N PHE A 585 -1.31 18.34 40.76
CA PHE A 585 -1.98 19.52 41.33
C PHE A 585 -2.33 19.33 42.82
N SER A 586 -2.23 20.41 43.60
CA SER A 586 -2.77 20.47 44.96
C SER A 586 -4.29 20.72 44.95
N ASN A 587 -4.94 20.54 46.10
CA ASN A 587 -6.38 20.84 46.23
C ASN A 587 -6.71 22.28 45.80
N ASP A 588 -5.92 23.27 46.24
CA ASP A 588 -6.13 24.66 45.87
C ASP A 588 -5.92 24.90 44.37
N GLU A 589 -4.96 24.21 43.74
CA GLU A 589 -4.73 24.28 42.30
C GLU A 589 -5.92 23.69 41.52
N VAL A 590 -6.46 22.54 41.97
CA VAL A 590 -7.66 21.92 41.38
C VAL A 590 -8.88 22.85 41.49
N GLU A 591 -9.11 23.47 42.65
CA GLU A 591 -10.23 24.40 42.84
C GLU A 591 -10.09 25.68 41.99
N ARG A 592 -8.86 26.12 41.69
CA ARG A 592 -8.63 27.20 40.71
C ARG A 592 -8.89 26.74 39.28
N ILE A 593 -8.45 25.54 38.91
CA ILE A 593 -8.75 24.96 37.59
C ILE A 593 -10.27 24.85 37.39
N LYS A 594 -11.02 24.44 38.42
CA LYS A 594 -12.49 24.38 38.35
C LYS A 594 -13.17 25.74 38.11
N GLN A 595 -12.50 26.84 38.45
CA GLN A 595 -13.03 28.20 38.25
C GLN A 595 -12.73 28.76 36.85
N ILE A 596 -11.70 28.27 36.15
CA ILE A 596 -11.35 28.81 34.82
C ILE A 596 -12.38 28.38 33.77
N THR A 597 -12.80 29.29 32.90
CA THR A 597 -13.75 29.00 31.82
C THR A 597 -13.10 29.20 30.45
N LEU A 598 -13.74 28.70 29.38
CA LEU A 598 -13.31 29.00 28.02
C LEU A 598 -13.37 30.50 27.72
N TYR A 599 -14.31 31.24 28.33
CA TYR A 599 -14.35 32.69 28.27
C TYR A 599 -13.04 33.32 28.76
N ASP A 600 -12.53 32.88 29.92
CA ASP A 600 -11.29 33.41 30.49
C ASP A 600 -10.08 33.11 29.60
N VAL A 601 -10.01 31.90 29.03
CA VAL A 601 -8.96 31.52 28.06
C VAL A 601 -9.00 32.43 26.84
N ILE A 602 -10.18 32.61 26.21
CA ILE A 602 -10.33 33.47 25.03
C ILE A 602 -9.93 34.92 25.37
N MET A 603 -10.43 35.46 26.48
CA MET A 603 -10.15 36.83 26.90
C MET A 603 -8.66 37.07 27.18
N ALA A 604 -7.94 36.06 27.68
CA ALA A 604 -6.51 36.13 27.94
C ALA A 604 -5.66 36.17 26.65
N VAL A 605 -6.10 35.49 25.59
CA VAL A 605 -5.30 35.25 24.38
C VAL A 605 -5.75 36.03 23.14
N THR A 606 -6.78 36.87 23.29
CA THR A 606 -7.34 37.71 22.21
C THR A 606 -7.36 39.18 22.60
N ARG A 607 -7.76 40.05 21.67
CA ARG A 607 -7.90 41.50 21.89
C ARG A 607 -9.34 41.90 22.23
N MET A 608 -10.14 40.95 22.70
CA MET A 608 -11.54 41.13 23.04
C MET A 608 -11.71 41.82 24.39
N ASP A 609 -12.70 42.70 24.47
CA ASP A 609 -13.18 43.33 25.69
C ASP A 609 -14.34 42.50 26.28
N PRO A 610 -14.72 42.73 27.55
CA PRO A 610 -15.72 41.91 28.23
C PRO A 610 -17.08 41.87 27.51
N ASP A 611 -17.40 42.95 26.78
CA ASP A 611 -18.64 43.11 26.02
C ASP A 611 -18.60 42.46 24.63
N ASP A 612 -17.53 41.74 24.27
CA ASP A 612 -17.38 41.05 22.99
C ASP A 612 -17.86 39.61 23.01
N LEU A 613 -18.06 38.99 24.17
CA LEU A 613 -18.50 37.62 24.26
C LEU A 613 -19.52 37.45 25.39
N PRO A 614 -20.50 36.55 25.24
CA PRO A 614 -21.30 36.11 26.38
C PRO A 614 -20.41 35.38 27.39
N LYS A 615 -20.75 35.48 28.68
CA LYS A 615 -19.98 34.79 29.74
C LYS A 615 -19.97 33.26 29.55
N ASN A 616 -21.11 32.68 29.17
CA ASN A 616 -21.14 31.31 28.69
C ASN A 616 -20.98 31.31 27.17
N VAL A 617 -19.77 31.00 26.71
CA VAL A 617 -19.40 31.04 25.28
C VAL A 617 -20.00 29.93 24.44
N PHE A 618 -20.69 28.94 25.03
CA PHE A 618 -21.34 27.85 24.30
C PHE A 618 -22.82 28.12 24.00
N ASN A 619 -23.40 29.13 24.63
CA ASN A 619 -24.76 29.58 24.37
C ASN A 619 -24.76 31.02 23.85
N VAL A 620 -25.81 31.38 23.14
CA VAL A 620 -25.99 32.77 22.72
C VAL A 620 -26.29 33.67 23.93
N PRO A 621 -26.01 34.99 23.84
CA PRO A 621 -26.27 35.94 24.92
C PRO A 621 -27.68 35.84 25.52
N THR A 622 -27.78 36.02 26.84
CA THR A 622 -29.07 36.04 27.56
C THR A 622 -29.31 37.43 28.15
N ASP A 623 -30.44 37.65 28.82
CA ASP A 623 -30.76 38.94 29.47
C ASP A 623 -29.68 39.42 30.47
N THR A 624 -28.73 38.57 30.86
CA THR A 624 -27.57 38.94 31.69
C THR A 624 -26.47 39.70 30.92
N ASP A 625 -26.39 39.56 29.60
CA ASP A 625 -25.33 40.12 28.75
C ASP A 625 -25.70 41.50 28.18
N VAL A 626 -26.18 42.38 29.06
CA VAL A 626 -26.83 43.67 28.71
C VAL A 626 -25.98 44.54 27.77
N GLN A 627 -24.68 44.65 28.04
CA GLN A 627 -23.78 45.50 27.24
C GLN A 627 -23.61 44.98 25.82
N LEU A 628 -23.36 43.68 25.66
CA LEU A 628 -23.22 43.03 24.36
C LEU A 628 -24.52 43.15 23.54
N ILE A 629 -25.67 42.90 24.16
CA ILE A 629 -26.99 43.01 23.51
C ILE A 629 -27.24 44.44 23.02
N SER A 630 -26.98 45.43 23.87
CA SER A 630 -27.22 46.85 23.54
C SER A 630 -26.33 47.35 22.40
N LYS A 631 -25.08 46.87 22.30
CA LYS A 631 -24.10 47.29 21.30
C LYS A 631 -24.26 46.57 19.96
N CYS A 632 -24.71 45.31 19.97
CA CYS A 632 -24.73 44.46 18.79
C CYS A 632 -26.09 44.30 18.11
N ASN A 633 -27.17 44.91 18.62
CA ASN A 633 -28.52 44.86 18.03
C ASN A 633 -28.97 43.42 17.72
N LEU A 634 -28.89 42.55 18.71
CA LEU A 634 -29.22 41.13 18.60
C LEU A 634 -30.74 40.90 18.62
N THR A 635 -31.23 39.93 17.85
CA THR A 635 -32.65 39.55 17.83
C THR A 635 -32.98 38.73 19.07
N LYS A 636 -34.03 39.13 19.78
CA LYS A 636 -34.57 38.40 20.95
C LYS A 636 -35.45 37.23 20.52
N SER A 637 -35.23 36.06 21.11
CA SER A 637 -36.02 34.83 20.93
C SER A 637 -36.21 34.09 22.27
N SER A 638 -37.05 33.05 22.28
CA SER A 638 -37.26 32.18 23.44
C SER A 638 -36.52 30.86 23.25
N CYS A 639 -35.60 30.55 24.16
CA CYS A 639 -34.85 29.30 24.20
C CYS A 639 -35.26 28.46 25.41
N THR A 640 -34.98 27.15 25.38
CA THR A 640 -35.30 26.18 26.43
C THR A 640 -34.02 25.73 27.11
N SER A 641 -33.96 25.83 28.44
CA SER A 641 -32.83 25.37 29.24
C SER A 641 -32.86 23.85 29.43
N LYS A 642 -31.78 23.31 30.01
CA LYS A 642 -31.68 21.91 30.43
C LYS A 642 -32.81 21.47 31.37
N ASP A 643 -33.27 22.35 32.25
CA ASP A 643 -34.39 22.10 33.20
C ASP A 643 -35.77 22.27 32.55
N SER A 644 -35.82 22.35 31.22
CA SER A 644 -37.06 22.59 30.45
C SER A 644 -37.74 23.92 30.77
N THR A 645 -36.99 24.90 31.28
CA THR A 645 -37.48 26.26 31.52
C THR A 645 -37.18 27.17 30.34
N ASN A 646 -38.16 27.98 29.94
CA ASN A 646 -37.96 28.96 28.87
C ASN A 646 -37.21 30.19 29.38
N PHE A 647 -36.23 30.66 28.61
CA PHE A 647 -35.47 31.87 28.88
C PHE A 647 -35.30 32.71 27.60
N ASN A 648 -35.03 34.00 27.78
CA ASN A 648 -34.77 34.91 26.66
C ASN A 648 -33.33 34.75 26.17
N CYS A 649 -33.18 34.46 24.89
CA CYS A 649 -31.89 34.34 24.22
C CYS A 649 -31.80 35.37 23.08
N HIS A 650 -30.60 35.89 22.82
CA HIS A 650 -30.37 36.99 21.89
C HIS A 650 -29.29 36.58 20.89
N HIS A 651 -29.60 36.63 19.60
CA HIS A 651 -28.70 36.10 18.57
C HIS A 651 -28.76 36.90 17.27
N LEU A 652 -27.79 36.68 16.38
CA LEU A 652 -27.88 37.14 14.98
C LEU A 652 -28.85 36.25 14.19
N GLU A 653 -29.48 36.81 13.16
CA GLU A 653 -30.34 36.04 12.26
C GLU A 653 -29.57 34.84 11.67
N PRO A 654 -30.20 33.66 11.54
CA PRO A 654 -29.54 32.48 11.01
C PRO A 654 -29.09 32.69 9.57
N LEU A 655 -27.89 32.20 9.27
CA LEU A 655 -27.42 32.14 7.89
C LEU A 655 -28.12 30.99 7.17
N THR A 656 -28.70 31.31 6.02
CA THR A 656 -29.23 30.32 5.08
C THR A 656 -28.42 30.34 3.79
N THR A 657 -28.58 29.33 2.96
CA THR A 657 -27.93 29.24 1.65
C THR A 657 -28.30 30.43 0.74
N SER A 658 -29.53 30.93 0.84
CA SER A 658 -30.00 32.11 0.10
C SER A 658 -29.38 33.42 0.60
N VAL A 659 -29.17 33.56 1.91
CA VAL A 659 -28.57 34.77 2.52
C VAL A 659 -27.07 34.85 2.23
N LEU A 660 -26.37 33.72 2.24
CA LEU A 660 -24.93 33.65 1.98
C LEU A 660 -24.56 34.08 0.55
N ASN A 661 -25.48 33.88 -0.41
CA ASN A 661 -25.28 34.21 -1.83
C ASN A 661 -23.95 33.69 -2.41
N GLU A 662 -23.49 32.56 -1.88
CA GLU A 662 -22.28 31.85 -2.30
C GLU A 662 -22.63 30.36 -2.38
N SER A 663 -22.55 29.80 -3.59
CA SER A 663 -22.79 28.39 -3.82
C SER A 663 -21.55 27.55 -3.51
N CYS A 664 -21.76 26.31 -3.08
CA CYS A 664 -20.67 25.36 -2.89
C CYS A 664 -20.06 25.01 -4.25
N VAL A 665 -18.77 25.35 -4.43
CA VAL A 665 -18.09 25.11 -5.70
C VAL A 665 -17.96 23.61 -5.94
N GLN A 666 -18.53 23.17 -7.07
CA GLN A 666 -18.38 21.83 -7.58
C GLN A 666 -17.03 21.73 -8.30
N GLY A 667 -16.14 20.85 -7.83
CA GLY A 667 -14.87 20.60 -8.51
C GLY A 667 -15.02 19.72 -9.76
N LEU A 668 -13.91 19.48 -10.45
CA LEU A 668 -13.78 18.45 -11.49
C LEU A 668 -13.27 17.13 -10.88
N SER A 669 -13.36 16.01 -11.58
CA SER A 669 -12.73 14.77 -11.12
C SER A 669 -11.23 14.78 -11.37
N TYR A 670 -10.44 14.16 -10.48
CA TYR A 670 -9.02 13.89 -10.77
C TYR A 670 -8.89 12.79 -11.82
N ASP A 671 -8.17 13.11 -12.90
CA ASP A 671 -7.54 12.11 -13.77
C ASP A 671 -6.03 12.25 -13.59
N TYR A 672 -5.43 11.27 -12.91
CA TYR A 672 -4.00 11.28 -12.59
C TYR A 672 -3.11 11.02 -13.80
N PHE A 673 -3.67 10.51 -14.91
CA PHE A 673 -2.94 10.19 -16.13
C PHE A 673 -3.14 11.21 -17.25
N SER A 674 -4.10 12.13 -17.08
CA SER A 674 -4.31 13.28 -17.95
C SER A 674 -2.98 14.01 -18.23
N ASN A 675 -2.81 14.47 -19.48
CA ASN A 675 -1.62 15.12 -20.02
C ASN A 675 -0.32 14.28 -19.96
N SER A 676 -0.39 13.01 -19.55
CA SER A 676 0.75 12.09 -19.51
C SER A 676 0.67 11.02 -20.60
N GLU A 677 -0.38 11.00 -21.42
CA GLU A 677 -0.63 9.97 -22.43
C GLU A 677 0.45 9.99 -23.51
N VAL A 678 0.76 11.18 -24.04
CA VAL A 678 1.77 11.36 -25.09
C VAL A 678 3.16 11.03 -24.55
N SER A 679 3.52 11.52 -23.36
CA SER A 679 4.83 11.24 -22.77
C SER A 679 5.00 9.76 -22.43
N PHE A 680 3.94 9.10 -21.94
CA PHE A 680 3.92 7.66 -21.71
C PHE A 680 4.13 6.88 -23.01
N ILE A 681 3.34 7.16 -24.06
CA ILE A 681 3.47 6.50 -25.37
C ILE A 681 4.88 6.71 -25.95
N VAL A 682 5.38 7.95 -25.94
CA VAL A 682 6.72 8.28 -26.44
C VAL A 682 7.80 7.54 -25.65
N THR A 683 7.67 7.45 -24.32
CA THR A 683 8.62 6.72 -23.48
C THR A 683 8.71 5.25 -23.88
N PHE A 684 7.58 4.57 -24.07
CA PHE A 684 7.57 3.17 -24.48
C PHE A 684 8.03 2.96 -25.93
N ILE A 685 7.70 3.89 -26.85
CA ILE A 685 8.23 3.88 -28.22
C ILE A 685 9.75 4.09 -28.21
N SER A 686 10.27 5.02 -27.41
CA SER A 686 11.71 5.26 -27.26
C SER A 686 12.44 4.03 -26.72
N ILE A 687 11.89 3.35 -25.72
CA ILE A 687 12.46 2.09 -25.21
C ILE A 687 12.45 1.00 -26.30
N GLY A 688 11.34 0.83 -27.02
CA GLY A 688 11.24 -0.16 -28.09
C GLY A 688 12.19 0.12 -29.27
N THR A 689 12.26 1.37 -29.70
CA THR A 689 13.17 1.80 -30.78
C THR A 689 14.63 1.73 -30.36
N PHE A 690 14.97 1.95 -29.09
CA PHE A 690 16.33 1.76 -28.59
C PHE A 690 16.79 0.30 -28.70
N ILE A 691 15.91 -0.65 -28.39
CA ILE A 691 16.20 -2.09 -28.53
C ILE A 691 16.41 -2.45 -30.01
N ILE A 692 15.48 -2.04 -30.88
CA ILE A 692 15.56 -2.31 -32.33
C ILE A 692 16.80 -1.64 -32.94
N GLY A 693 17.07 -0.40 -32.55
CA GLY A 693 18.26 0.36 -32.98
C GLY A 693 19.55 -0.34 -32.55
N SER A 694 19.62 -0.84 -31.32
CA SER A 694 20.78 -1.60 -30.82
C SER A 694 20.99 -2.90 -31.60
N ILE A 695 19.92 -3.65 -31.90
CA ILE A 695 19.98 -4.84 -32.76
C ILE A 695 20.48 -4.46 -34.17
N GLY A 696 19.96 -3.37 -34.73
CA GLY A 696 20.38 -2.85 -36.03
C GLY A 696 21.87 -2.49 -36.06
N VAL A 697 22.38 -1.81 -35.03
CA VAL A 697 23.81 -1.49 -34.89
C VAL A 697 24.66 -2.76 -34.79
N ILE A 698 24.26 -3.72 -33.95
CA ILE A 698 24.95 -5.01 -33.83
C ILE A 698 24.97 -5.75 -35.18
N TYR A 699 23.85 -5.78 -35.89
CA TYR A 699 23.76 -6.40 -37.22
C TYR A 699 24.70 -5.74 -38.22
N VAL A 700 24.74 -4.40 -38.25
CA VAL A 700 25.69 -3.65 -39.10
C VAL A 700 27.14 -3.95 -38.73
N LEU A 701 27.47 -4.00 -37.44
CA LEU A 701 28.81 -4.36 -36.97
C LEU A 701 29.20 -5.79 -37.38
N ILE A 702 28.28 -6.74 -37.31
CA ILE A 702 28.48 -8.12 -37.79
C ILE A 702 28.78 -8.11 -39.29
N GLN A 703 27.95 -7.42 -40.10
CA GLN A 703 28.15 -7.32 -41.55
C GLN A 703 29.50 -6.70 -41.94
N VAL A 704 29.94 -5.66 -41.23
CA VAL A 704 31.26 -5.04 -41.44
C VAL A 704 32.38 -6.03 -41.10
N LYS A 705 32.27 -6.74 -39.98
CA LYS A 705 33.25 -7.74 -39.54
C LYS A 705 33.34 -8.92 -40.51
N GLU A 706 32.22 -9.40 -41.04
CA GLU A 706 32.20 -10.47 -42.05
C GLU A 706 32.95 -10.08 -43.33
N LYS A 707 32.76 -8.84 -43.82
CA LYS A 707 33.51 -8.33 -44.99
C LYS A 707 35.02 -8.27 -44.72
N GLN A 708 35.43 -7.81 -43.54
CA GLN A 708 36.85 -7.77 -43.15
C GLN A 708 37.46 -9.17 -43.06
N ILE A 709 36.74 -10.13 -42.45
CA ILE A 709 37.17 -11.53 -42.34
C ILE A 709 37.33 -12.15 -43.74
N LEU A 710 36.40 -11.90 -44.66
CA LEU A 710 36.49 -12.43 -46.03
C LEU A 710 37.75 -11.92 -46.75
N ALA A 711 38.04 -10.63 -46.65
CA ALA A 711 39.25 -10.04 -47.23
C ALA A 711 40.54 -10.64 -46.63
N ALA A 712 40.59 -10.80 -45.31
CA ALA A 712 41.74 -11.42 -44.63
C ALA A 712 41.94 -12.91 -45.02
N LYS A 713 40.85 -13.66 -45.20
CA LYS A 713 40.89 -15.08 -45.62
C LYS A 713 41.54 -15.28 -46.98
N ILE A 714 41.30 -14.37 -47.95
CA ILE A 714 41.88 -14.46 -49.30
C ILE A 714 43.41 -14.36 -49.24
N VAL A 715 43.94 -13.43 -48.43
CA VAL A 715 45.39 -13.22 -48.29
C VAL A 715 46.07 -14.41 -47.59
N ALA A 716 45.47 -14.94 -46.53
CA ALA A 716 46.04 -16.07 -45.78
C ALA A 716 46.17 -17.35 -46.63
N ASN A 717 45.21 -17.63 -47.51
CA ASN A 717 45.19 -18.86 -48.29
C ASN A 717 46.29 -18.93 -49.36
N GLN A 718 46.69 -17.77 -49.91
CA GLN A 718 47.87 -17.69 -50.79
C GLN A 718 49.16 -18.02 -50.03
N SER A 719 49.28 -17.58 -48.78
CA SER A 719 50.44 -17.88 -47.93
C SER A 719 50.52 -19.37 -47.58
N THR A 720 49.45 -19.98 -47.07
CA THR A 720 49.42 -21.40 -46.67
C THR A 720 49.77 -22.34 -47.83
N ARG A 721 49.29 -22.05 -49.04
CA ARG A 721 49.60 -22.84 -50.24
C ARG A 721 51.09 -22.83 -50.59
N ASN A 722 51.76 -21.70 -50.39
CA ASN A 722 53.19 -21.54 -50.67
C ASN A 722 54.04 -22.24 -49.60
N THR A 723 53.66 -22.16 -48.33
CA THR A 723 54.38 -22.81 -47.23
C THR A 723 54.35 -24.35 -47.36
N PHE A 724 53.17 -24.95 -47.58
CA PHE A 724 53.03 -26.41 -47.70
C PHE A 724 53.82 -27.02 -48.87
N LYS A 725 53.90 -26.30 -50.00
CA LYS A 725 54.69 -26.74 -51.15
C LYS A 725 56.18 -26.77 -50.85
N ASN A 726 56.67 -25.82 -50.05
CA ASN A 726 58.09 -25.67 -49.78
C ASN A 726 58.58 -26.61 -48.65
N GLU A 727 57.78 -26.87 -47.62
CA GLU A 727 58.23 -27.68 -46.45
C GLU A 727 58.26 -29.19 -46.70
N LYS A 728 57.31 -29.75 -47.47
CA LYS A 728 57.11 -31.22 -47.55
C LYS A 728 57.50 -31.88 -48.87
N ASN A 729 58.09 -31.15 -49.84
CA ASN A 729 58.50 -31.67 -51.16
C ASN A 729 57.42 -32.55 -51.83
N ILE A 730 56.16 -32.11 -51.74
CA ILE A 730 55.01 -32.89 -52.20
C ILE A 730 54.88 -32.75 -53.73
N HIS A 731 55.05 -33.85 -54.46
CA HIS A 731 54.87 -33.92 -55.92
C HIS A 731 53.41 -34.10 -56.37
N TYR A 732 52.47 -34.22 -55.42
CA TYR A 732 51.05 -34.45 -55.68
C TYR A 732 50.22 -33.16 -55.82
N PRO A 733 49.10 -33.16 -56.55
CA PRO A 733 48.18 -32.02 -56.63
C PRO A 733 47.55 -31.68 -55.25
N LEU A 734 47.63 -30.41 -54.86
CA LEU A 734 47.19 -29.92 -53.54
C LEU A 734 46.22 -28.74 -53.64
N PHE A 735 45.15 -28.81 -52.84
CA PHE A 735 44.07 -27.81 -52.79
C PHE A 735 43.77 -27.39 -51.35
N VAL A 736 43.70 -26.08 -51.09
CA VAL A 736 43.29 -25.53 -49.79
C VAL A 736 41.82 -25.16 -49.89
N VAL A 737 40.99 -25.76 -49.04
CA VAL A 737 39.53 -25.63 -49.09
C VAL A 737 38.95 -25.59 -47.67
N ASP A 738 37.70 -25.14 -47.54
CA ASP A 738 36.96 -25.26 -46.28
C ASP A 738 36.09 -26.51 -46.31
N GLU A 739 36.34 -27.45 -45.40
CA GLU A 739 35.48 -28.62 -45.20
C GLU A 739 34.29 -28.22 -44.32
N TRP A 740 33.08 -28.44 -44.83
CA TRP A 740 31.86 -28.24 -44.06
C TRP A 740 31.50 -29.52 -43.30
N LEU A 741 31.43 -29.43 -41.97
CA LEU A 741 31.23 -30.59 -41.09
C LEU A 741 29.77 -30.80 -40.71
N GLY A 742 28.99 -29.73 -40.62
CA GLY A 742 27.60 -29.77 -40.21
C GLY A 742 27.02 -28.38 -39.97
N PRO A 743 25.71 -28.26 -39.70
CA PRO A 743 25.05 -26.97 -39.48
C PRO A 743 25.41 -26.32 -38.13
N LYS A 744 25.82 -27.13 -37.14
CA LYS A 744 26.19 -26.66 -35.80
C LYS A 744 27.70 -26.46 -35.63
N ASP A 745 28.49 -27.09 -36.50
CA ASP A 745 29.95 -27.08 -36.43
C ASP A 745 30.53 -26.05 -37.40
N PRO A 746 31.49 -25.22 -36.97
CA PRO A 746 32.17 -24.31 -37.88
C PRO A 746 32.91 -25.10 -38.96
N SER A 747 32.84 -24.64 -40.21
CA SER A 747 33.68 -25.20 -41.28
C SER A 747 35.16 -25.09 -40.92
N ARG A 748 35.91 -26.16 -41.14
CA ARG A 748 37.35 -26.19 -40.85
C ARG A 748 38.16 -26.06 -42.13
N ARG A 749 39.28 -25.35 -42.06
CA ARG A 749 40.15 -25.18 -43.22
C ARG A 749 41.10 -26.36 -43.35
N VAL A 750 41.08 -27.01 -44.50
CA VAL A 750 41.81 -28.26 -44.77
C VAL A 750 42.61 -28.18 -46.05
N VAL A 751 43.59 -29.09 -46.13
CA VAL A 751 44.46 -29.26 -47.28
C VAL A 751 44.19 -30.63 -47.87
N LEU A 752 43.69 -30.66 -49.10
CA LEU A 752 43.43 -31.89 -49.83
C LEU A 752 44.65 -32.29 -50.65
N VAL A 753 45.05 -33.55 -50.54
CA VAL A 753 46.15 -34.14 -51.31
C VAL A 753 45.68 -35.41 -52.00
N LEU A 754 45.79 -35.43 -53.33
CA LEU A 754 45.41 -36.55 -54.18
C LEU A 754 46.65 -37.41 -54.44
N LYS A 755 46.73 -38.61 -53.84
CA LYS A 755 47.86 -39.53 -54.01
C LYS A 755 47.53 -40.62 -55.04
N ASP A 756 47.78 -40.32 -56.30
CA ASP A 756 47.46 -41.20 -57.44
C ASP A 756 48.04 -42.61 -57.33
N ASP A 757 49.28 -42.75 -56.82
CA ASP A 757 49.98 -44.02 -56.65
C ASP A 757 49.35 -44.94 -55.60
N LYS A 758 48.79 -44.34 -54.54
CA LYS A 758 48.12 -45.07 -53.45
C LYS A 758 46.61 -45.16 -53.62
N LYS A 759 46.04 -44.44 -54.60
CA LYS A 759 44.59 -44.31 -54.80
C LYS A 759 43.85 -43.79 -53.57
N ILE A 760 44.46 -42.84 -52.84
CA ILE A 760 43.91 -42.27 -51.59
C ILE A 760 43.81 -40.74 -51.71
N VAL A 761 42.72 -40.16 -51.19
CA VAL A 761 42.59 -38.72 -50.95
C VAL A 761 42.77 -38.43 -49.48
N GLU A 762 43.80 -37.66 -49.13
CA GLU A 762 44.06 -37.22 -47.77
C GLU A 762 43.49 -35.82 -47.53
N VAL A 763 42.70 -35.71 -46.46
CA VAL A 763 42.23 -34.45 -45.90
C VAL A 763 43.12 -34.13 -44.70
N MET A 764 43.99 -33.14 -44.84
CA MET A 764 44.94 -32.74 -43.80
C MET A 764 44.58 -31.41 -43.16
N SER A 765 45.02 -31.21 -41.92
CA SER A 765 44.97 -29.92 -41.24
C SER A 765 45.95 -28.93 -41.87
N GLN A 766 45.86 -27.65 -41.49
CA GLN A 766 46.84 -26.62 -41.85
C GLN A 766 48.22 -26.84 -41.21
N THR A 767 48.35 -27.74 -40.23
CA THR A 767 49.64 -28.14 -39.64
C THR A 767 50.19 -29.42 -40.30
N GLY A 768 49.39 -30.03 -41.19
CA GLY A 768 49.78 -31.19 -41.99
C GLY A 768 49.55 -32.52 -41.28
N GLU A 769 48.69 -32.54 -40.27
CA GLU A 769 48.17 -33.75 -39.62
C GLU A 769 47.04 -34.35 -40.47
N LEU A 770 46.97 -35.68 -40.56
CA LEU A 770 45.91 -36.36 -41.29
C LEU A 770 44.61 -36.34 -40.49
N LEU A 771 43.57 -35.70 -41.03
CA LEU A 771 42.24 -35.62 -40.40
C LEU A 771 41.30 -36.71 -40.90
N ARG A 772 41.37 -37.03 -42.19
CA ARG A 772 40.60 -38.09 -42.84
C ARG A 772 41.34 -38.56 -44.08
N ALA A 773 41.23 -39.85 -44.40
CA ALA A 773 41.65 -40.38 -45.70
C ALA A 773 40.46 -41.10 -46.34
N LEU A 774 40.23 -40.85 -47.63
CA LEU A 774 39.26 -41.58 -48.43
C LEU A 774 40.02 -42.58 -49.31
N ASP A 775 39.75 -43.86 -49.12
CA ASP A 775 40.37 -44.95 -49.87
C ASP A 775 39.50 -45.35 -51.07
N PHE A 776 40.13 -45.38 -52.25
CA PHE A 776 39.53 -45.72 -53.54
C PHE A 776 40.15 -46.99 -54.18
N THR A 777 40.83 -47.82 -53.40
CA THR A 777 41.47 -49.05 -53.89
C THR A 777 40.49 -50.16 -54.30
N ASN A 778 39.29 -50.22 -53.70
CA ASN A 778 38.27 -51.22 -54.02
C ASN A 778 37.51 -50.86 -55.32
N PRO A 779 37.64 -51.65 -56.41
CA PRO A 779 37.04 -51.33 -57.71
C PRO A 779 35.51 -51.45 -57.75
N LYS A 780 34.87 -52.00 -56.71
CA LYS A 780 33.41 -52.05 -56.58
C LYS A 780 32.82 -50.83 -55.85
N LYS A 781 33.64 -49.92 -55.31
CA LYS A 781 33.18 -48.76 -54.53
C LYS A 781 32.55 -47.71 -55.44
N LYS A 782 31.27 -47.38 -55.22
CA LYS A 782 30.58 -46.31 -55.96
C LYS A 782 30.91 -44.94 -55.37
N VAL A 783 31.28 -44.00 -56.24
CA VAL A 783 31.63 -42.62 -55.90
C VAL A 783 30.76 -41.66 -56.70
N GLU A 784 29.97 -40.85 -56.00
CA GLU A 784 29.13 -39.81 -56.61
C GLU A 784 29.70 -38.45 -56.26
N VAL A 785 29.78 -37.55 -57.24
CA VAL A 785 30.31 -36.19 -57.02
C VAL A 785 29.31 -35.17 -57.51
N TYR A 786 28.86 -34.30 -56.59
CA TYR A 786 27.85 -33.29 -56.85
C TYR A 786 28.46 -31.89 -56.87
N GLU A 787 28.04 -31.08 -57.84
CA GLU A 787 28.43 -29.68 -57.99
C GLU A 787 27.25 -28.77 -57.62
N ILE A 788 27.48 -27.79 -56.76
CA ILE A 788 26.43 -26.87 -56.29
C ILE A 788 26.36 -25.63 -57.19
N LYS A 789 25.15 -25.29 -57.67
CA LYS A 789 24.96 -24.22 -58.65
C LYS A 789 25.12 -22.81 -58.09
N ASP A 790 24.62 -22.59 -56.89
CA ASP A 790 24.48 -21.29 -56.22
C ASP A 790 25.63 -20.98 -55.26
N ALA A 791 26.57 -21.91 -55.08
CA ALA A 791 27.74 -21.73 -54.24
C ALA A 791 28.90 -22.65 -54.68
N PRO A 792 30.16 -22.26 -54.44
CA PRO A 792 31.37 -23.01 -54.87
C PRO A 792 31.62 -24.26 -54.01
N TYR A 793 30.62 -25.11 -53.81
CA TYR A 793 30.72 -26.37 -53.09
C TYR A 793 30.83 -27.57 -54.03
N VAL A 794 31.57 -28.59 -53.58
CA VAL A 794 31.61 -29.93 -54.14
C VAL A 794 31.31 -30.91 -53.02
N ILE A 795 30.43 -31.87 -53.29
CA ILE A 795 30.13 -32.96 -52.35
C ILE A 795 30.62 -34.24 -52.99
N ILE A 796 31.51 -34.95 -52.30
CA ILE A 796 32.01 -36.26 -52.70
C ILE A 796 31.35 -37.29 -51.78
N LYS A 797 30.47 -38.10 -52.35
CA LYS A 797 29.83 -39.21 -51.66
C LYS A 797 30.56 -40.50 -51.97
N CYS A 798 30.95 -41.19 -50.92
CA CYS A 798 31.55 -42.51 -51.01
C CYS A 798 30.60 -43.49 -50.33
N THR A 799 30.27 -44.59 -51.01
CA THR A 799 29.51 -45.68 -50.39
C THR A 799 30.19 -46.16 -49.11
N HIS A 800 29.41 -46.32 -48.04
CA HIS A 800 29.83 -46.72 -46.67
C HIS A 800 30.69 -45.69 -45.90
N ASP A 801 30.76 -44.44 -46.37
CA ASP A 801 31.49 -43.34 -45.74
C ASP A 801 30.55 -42.12 -45.59
N TYR A 802 30.74 -41.26 -44.59
CA TYR A 802 30.01 -39.98 -44.56
C TYR A 802 30.52 -39.03 -45.65
N ASP A 803 29.68 -38.14 -46.14
CA ASP A 803 29.98 -37.31 -47.30
C ASP A 803 31.11 -36.32 -47.01
N LEU A 804 32.01 -36.08 -47.98
CA LEU A 804 33.04 -35.05 -47.90
C LEU A 804 32.55 -33.79 -48.63
N ILE A 805 32.30 -32.72 -47.87
CA ILE A 805 31.74 -31.46 -48.38
C ILE A 805 32.81 -30.38 -48.39
N LEU A 806 33.17 -29.91 -49.59
CA LEU A 806 34.29 -29.02 -49.83
C LEU A 806 33.79 -27.70 -50.38
N ARG A 807 34.09 -26.59 -49.70
CA ARG A 807 33.86 -25.23 -50.19
C ARG A 807 35.16 -24.66 -50.75
N PHE A 808 35.10 -24.25 -52.00
CA PHE A 808 36.17 -23.51 -52.67
C PHE A 808 35.93 -22.00 -52.53
N GLU A 809 37.00 -21.21 -52.59
CA GLU A 809 36.87 -19.75 -52.54
C GLU A 809 36.18 -19.18 -53.79
N THR A 810 36.42 -19.82 -54.94
CA THR A 810 35.92 -19.39 -56.25
C THR A 810 35.48 -20.60 -57.05
N ASP A 811 34.51 -20.40 -57.96
CA ASP A 811 34.09 -21.44 -58.90
C ASP A 811 35.24 -21.90 -59.79
N TYR A 812 36.20 -21.02 -60.10
CA TYR A 812 37.40 -21.39 -60.86
C TYR A 812 38.24 -22.46 -60.15
N LEU A 813 38.49 -22.31 -58.85
CA LEU A 813 39.23 -23.30 -58.06
C LEU A 813 38.46 -24.62 -57.92
N ARG A 814 37.13 -24.53 -57.80
CA ARG A 814 36.24 -25.69 -57.81
C ARG A 814 36.38 -26.49 -59.11
N SER A 815 36.23 -25.82 -60.26
CA SER A 815 36.34 -26.46 -61.57
C SER A 815 37.73 -27.07 -61.77
N ARG A 816 38.79 -26.37 -61.35
CA ARG A 816 40.16 -26.89 -61.42
C ARG A 816 40.36 -28.15 -60.58
N PHE A 817 39.78 -28.20 -59.38
CA PHE A 817 39.82 -29.41 -58.56
C PHE A 817 39.14 -30.57 -59.27
N LEU A 818 37.92 -30.37 -59.79
CA LEU A 818 37.18 -31.40 -60.51
C LEU A 818 37.96 -31.93 -61.73
N THR A 819 38.54 -31.04 -62.55
CA THR A 819 39.39 -31.44 -63.70
C THR A 819 40.62 -32.26 -63.29
N THR A 820 41.12 -32.09 -62.06
CA THR A 820 42.25 -32.88 -61.53
C THR A 820 41.78 -34.18 -60.88
N PHE A 821 40.58 -34.18 -60.28
CA PHE A 821 40.02 -35.30 -59.55
C PHE A 821 39.44 -36.37 -60.49
N ASP A 822 38.85 -36.00 -61.62
CA ASP A 822 38.28 -36.95 -62.58
C ASP A 822 39.33 -37.94 -63.16
N PRO A 823 40.54 -37.49 -63.58
CA PRO A 823 41.63 -38.41 -63.95
C PRO A 823 42.10 -39.32 -62.81
N PHE A 824 42.17 -38.80 -61.57
CA PHE A 824 42.56 -39.59 -60.39
C PHE A 824 41.60 -40.77 -60.14
N LEU A 825 40.29 -40.55 -60.28
CA LEU A 825 39.29 -41.61 -60.17
C LEU A 825 39.45 -42.64 -61.30
N THR A 826 39.63 -42.17 -62.53
CA THR A 826 39.78 -43.04 -63.70
C THR A 826 41.02 -43.95 -63.57
N ASN A 827 42.16 -43.41 -63.13
CA ASN A 827 43.38 -44.18 -62.85
C ASN A 827 43.21 -45.17 -61.70
N SER A 828 42.29 -44.90 -60.77
CA SER A 828 41.99 -45.80 -59.67
C SER A 828 41.16 -47.02 -60.10
N GLY A 829 40.63 -47.03 -61.34
CA GLY A 829 39.77 -48.09 -61.87
C GLY A 829 38.28 -47.87 -61.60
N LEU A 830 37.91 -46.65 -61.21
CA LEU A 830 36.55 -46.23 -60.87
C LEU A 830 36.04 -45.20 -61.89
N ALA A 831 34.76 -45.27 -62.23
CA ALA A 831 34.09 -44.27 -63.04
C ALA A 831 33.11 -43.45 -62.18
N ARG A 832 33.03 -42.14 -62.42
CA ARG A 832 32.09 -41.25 -61.72
C ARG A 832 30.66 -41.53 -62.19
N GLU A 833 29.78 -41.95 -61.28
CA GLU A 833 28.35 -42.12 -61.57
C GLU A 833 27.61 -40.80 -61.32
N ASN A 834 27.12 -40.15 -62.39
CA ASN A 834 26.22 -38.99 -62.45
C ASN A 834 26.70 -37.60 -61.93
N ILE A 835 26.46 -36.56 -62.75
CA ILE A 835 26.54 -35.13 -62.36
C ILE A 835 25.12 -34.59 -62.27
N SER A 836 24.63 -34.33 -61.06
CA SER A 836 23.41 -33.55 -60.88
C SER A 836 23.73 -32.26 -60.11
N SER A 837 23.29 -31.15 -60.69
CA SER A 837 23.62 -29.81 -60.19
C SER A 837 22.42 -29.24 -59.43
N PHE A 838 22.57 -29.15 -58.10
CA PHE A 838 21.53 -28.73 -57.17
C PHE A 838 21.84 -27.36 -56.56
N THR A 839 20.82 -26.73 -55.96
CA THR A 839 21.04 -25.61 -55.04
C THR A 839 21.51 -26.12 -53.68
N TRP A 840 22.27 -25.31 -52.93
CA TRP A 840 22.78 -25.69 -51.61
C TRP A 840 21.65 -26.14 -50.67
N LYS A 841 20.50 -25.45 -50.70
CA LYS A 841 19.32 -25.80 -49.90
C LYS A 841 18.76 -27.19 -50.24
N ALA A 842 18.80 -27.60 -51.51
CA ALA A 842 18.38 -28.93 -51.92
C ALA A 842 19.44 -29.99 -51.57
N ALA A 843 20.73 -29.64 -51.64
CA ALA A 843 21.83 -30.52 -51.26
C ALA A 843 21.84 -30.85 -49.76
N LEU A 844 21.50 -29.90 -48.89
CA LEU A 844 21.40 -30.12 -47.44
C LEU A 844 20.46 -31.27 -47.04
N LYS A 845 19.42 -31.55 -47.84
CA LYS A 845 18.51 -32.68 -47.58
C LYS A 845 19.09 -34.05 -47.96
N LYS A 846 20.17 -34.07 -48.74
CA LYS A 846 20.79 -35.29 -49.25
C LYS A 846 22.14 -35.56 -48.59
N ILE A 847 22.79 -34.58 -48.00
CA ILE A 847 24.11 -34.74 -47.38
C ILE A 847 23.99 -35.62 -46.12
N THR A 848 24.88 -36.61 -46.00
CA THR A 848 25.04 -37.40 -44.79
C THR A 848 26.33 -36.95 -44.08
N THR A 849 26.21 -36.27 -42.95
CA THR A 849 27.38 -35.83 -42.16
C THR A 849 27.92 -36.98 -41.29
N LYS A 850 29.10 -36.76 -40.66
CA LYS A 850 29.64 -37.72 -39.68
C LYS A 850 28.65 -37.96 -38.54
N THR A 851 28.01 -36.91 -38.04
CA THR A 851 27.02 -36.98 -36.96
C THR A 851 25.79 -37.75 -37.41
N ASP A 852 25.32 -37.55 -38.65
CA ASP A 852 24.18 -38.30 -39.19
C ASP A 852 24.52 -39.80 -39.32
N ARG A 853 25.73 -40.13 -39.79
CA ARG A 853 26.20 -41.52 -39.86
C ARG A 853 26.34 -42.15 -38.47
N GLN A 854 26.86 -41.42 -37.48
CA GLN A 854 26.92 -41.91 -36.10
C GLN A 854 25.52 -42.14 -35.52
N LEU A 855 24.57 -41.24 -35.74
CA LEU A 855 23.19 -41.43 -35.30
C LEU A 855 22.53 -42.63 -35.98
N LEU A 856 22.80 -42.84 -37.28
CA LEU A 856 22.33 -44.02 -38.01
C LEU A 856 22.93 -45.31 -37.42
N LEU A 857 24.23 -45.32 -37.12
CA LEU A 857 24.90 -46.45 -36.47
C LEU A 857 24.36 -46.73 -35.07
N GLU A 858 24.10 -45.71 -34.25
CA GLU A 858 23.47 -45.88 -32.93
C GLU A 858 22.09 -46.52 -33.04
N ARG A 859 21.28 -46.08 -34.01
CA ARG A 859 19.97 -46.67 -34.29
C ARG A 859 20.11 -48.11 -34.76
N PHE A 860 21.03 -48.38 -35.69
CA PHE A 860 21.38 -49.71 -36.14
C PHE A 860 21.70 -50.63 -34.96
N TYR A 861 22.61 -50.22 -34.06
CA TYR A 861 22.98 -51.02 -32.89
C TYR A 861 21.79 -51.27 -31.97
N ARG A 862 20.97 -50.25 -31.68
CA ARG A 862 19.77 -50.41 -30.84
C ARG A 862 18.80 -51.45 -31.42
N VAL A 863 18.55 -51.40 -32.73
CA VAL A 863 17.64 -52.35 -33.41
C VAL A 863 18.22 -53.77 -33.36
N VAL A 864 19.52 -53.92 -33.68
CA VAL A 864 20.19 -55.22 -33.61
C VAL A 864 20.15 -55.80 -32.20
N PHE A 865 20.47 -55.01 -31.16
CA PHE A 865 20.44 -55.46 -29.77
C PHE A 865 19.04 -55.84 -29.31
N ALA A 866 18.02 -55.05 -29.65
CA ALA A 866 16.63 -55.38 -29.35
C ALA A 866 16.22 -56.73 -29.94
N GLN A 867 16.60 -56.98 -31.21
CA GLN A 867 16.29 -58.24 -31.89
C GLN A 867 17.05 -59.43 -31.30
N ALA A 868 18.36 -59.29 -31.04
CA ALA A 868 19.19 -60.37 -30.53
C ALA A 868 18.81 -60.80 -29.10
N PHE A 869 18.48 -59.83 -28.23
CA PHE A 869 18.14 -60.08 -26.81
C PHE A 869 16.64 -60.25 -26.54
N LYS A 870 15.79 -60.25 -27.59
CA LYS A 870 14.31 -60.36 -27.50
C LYS A 870 13.68 -59.38 -26.49
N ILE A 871 14.22 -58.16 -26.43
CA ILE A 871 13.76 -57.13 -25.50
C ILE A 871 12.38 -56.62 -25.97
N LYS A 872 11.33 -56.74 -25.14
CA LYS A 872 10.00 -56.20 -25.43
C LYS A 872 10.04 -54.68 -25.35
N HIS A 873 10.17 -54.02 -26.50
CA HIS A 873 9.91 -52.57 -26.59
C HIS A 873 8.43 -52.31 -26.94
N SER A 874 7.91 -51.17 -26.49
CA SER A 874 6.59 -50.67 -26.90
C SER A 874 6.62 -50.39 -28.40
N GLN A 875 5.54 -50.74 -29.11
CA GLN A 875 5.44 -50.55 -30.57
C GLN A 875 5.71 -49.11 -31.01
N GLU A 876 5.57 -48.11 -30.13
CA GLU A 876 5.82 -46.69 -30.44
C GLU A 876 7.32 -46.29 -30.45
N GLU A 877 8.23 -47.04 -29.80
CA GLU A 877 9.67 -46.77 -29.86
C GLU A 877 10.38 -47.44 -31.05
N LEU A 878 9.76 -48.47 -31.65
CA LEU A 878 10.31 -49.20 -32.80
C LEU A 878 9.69 -48.80 -34.15
N LEU A 879 8.49 -48.20 -34.20
CA LEU A 879 7.70 -47.96 -35.44
C LEU A 879 7.29 -46.49 -35.68
N HIS A 880 8.15 -45.53 -35.34
CA HIS A 880 8.20 -44.27 -36.11
C HIS A 880 9.45 -44.22 -36.98
N VAL A 881 9.73 -45.36 -37.61
CA VAL A 881 10.71 -45.50 -38.66
C VAL A 881 9.91 -45.49 -39.95
N ASP A 882 10.03 -44.40 -40.70
CA ASP A 882 9.55 -44.28 -42.08
C ASP A 882 9.93 -45.58 -42.83
N GLU A 883 9.07 -46.16 -43.69
CA GLU A 883 9.36 -47.42 -44.42
C GLU A 883 10.71 -47.34 -45.15
N THR A 884 11.11 -46.11 -45.52
CA THR A 884 12.40 -45.76 -46.09
C THR A 884 13.58 -45.90 -45.12
N LEU A 885 13.39 -45.55 -43.85
CA LEU A 885 14.41 -45.55 -42.80
C LEU A 885 14.64 -46.97 -42.21
N GLU A 886 13.63 -47.85 -42.21
CA GLU A 886 13.82 -49.27 -41.82
C GLU A 886 14.72 -49.96 -42.83
N LYS A 887 14.47 -49.66 -44.12
CA LYS A 887 15.28 -50.13 -45.22
C LYS A 887 16.72 -49.60 -45.14
N GLU A 888 16.91 -48.32 -44.82
CA GLU A 888 18.26 -47.75 -44.62
C GLU A 888 19.03 -48.42 -43.48
N ILE A 889 18.38 -48.77 -42.36
CA ILE A 889 19.04 -49.46 -41.25
C ILE A 889 19.43 -50.89 -41.63
N VAL A 890 18.54 -51.64 -42.30
CA VAL A 890 18.84 -53.01 -42.73
C VAL A 890 19.93 -53.06 -43.80
N ASP A 891 19.92 -52.08 -44.72
CA ASP A 891 20.93 -51.93 -45.77
C ASP A 891 22.25 -51.31 -45.25
N THR A 892 22.34 -50.96 -43.96
CA THR A 892 23.58 -50.44 -43.37
C THR A 892 24.59 -51.57 -43.15
N GLU A 893 25.79 -51.40 -43.72
CA GLU A 893 26.93 -52.30 -43.54
C GLU A 893 28.03 -51.59 -42.73
N LEU A 894 28.63 -52.32 -41.79
CA LEU A 894 29.67 -51.82 -40.89
C LEU A 894 31.05 -52.01 -41.50
N THR A 895 31.86 -50.96 -41.46
CA THR A 895 33.31 -51.05 -41.71
C THR A 895 34.03 -51.75 -40.56
N ILE A 896 35.23 -52.29 -40.80
CA ILE A 896 36.05 -52.88 -39.71
C ILE A 896 36.34 -51.87 -38.60
N THR A 897 36.46 -50.58 -38.93
CA THR A 897 36.66 -49.52 -37.94
C THR A 897 35.43 -49.27 -37.08
N GLU A 898 34.23 -49.25 -37.67
CA GLU A 898 32.98 -49.06 -36.93
C GLU A 898 32.62 -50.30 -36.12
N PHE A 899 32.91 -51.50 -36.64
CA PHE A 899 32.79 -52.75 -35.90
C PHE A 899 33.76 -52.81 -34.71
N ALA A 900 35.02 -52.38 -34.90
CA ALA A 900 35.99 -52.29 -33.81
C ALA A 900 35.52 -51.28 -32.73
N GLU A 901 34.99 -50.14 -33.16
CA GLU A 901 34.46 -49.12 -32.26
C GLU A 901 33.26 -49.65 -31.45
N ALA A 902 32.37 -50.44 -32.06
CA ALA A 902 31.28 -51.10 -31.36
C ALA A 902 31.77 -52.04 -30.25
N LEU A 903 32.92 -52.70 -30.46
CA LEU A 903 33.58 -53.54 -29.47
C LEU A 903 34.50 -52.75 -28.52
N SER A 904 34.62 -51.43 -28.68
CA SER A 904 35.58 -50.57 -27.96
C SER A 904 37.04 -51.04 -28.10
N MET A 905 37.39 -51.60 -29.26
CA MET A 905 38.73 -52.08 -29.60
C MET A 905 39.31 -51.34 -30.81
N ARG A 906 40.60 -51.49 -31.09
CA ARG A 906 41.22 -50.86 -32.26
C ARG A 906 41.08 -51.79 -33.46
N ALA A 907 40.79 -51.22 -34.64
CA ALA A 907 40.60 -52.01 -35.87
C ALA A 907 41.83 -52.85 -36.27
N GLN A 908 43.01 -52.46 -35.81
CA GLN A 908 44.25 -53.22 -36.02
C GLN A 908 44.44 -54.42 -35.09
N ASP A 909 43.69 -54.51 -33.98
CA ASP A 909 43.82 -55.57 -32.98
C ASP A 909 43.48 -56.93 -33.63
N GLU A 910 44.29 -57.95 -33.34
CA GLU A 910 44.24 -59.23 -34.04
C GLU A 910 42.91 -59.96 -33.84
N PHE A 911 42.35 -59.86 -32.62
CA PHE A 911 41.00 -60.35 -32.29
C PHE A 911 39.94 -59.74 -33.22
N VAL A 912 39.95 -58.42 -33.42
CA VAL A 912 38.95 -57.73 -34.25
C VAL A 912 39.05 -58.19 -35.70
N LYS A 913 40.25 -58.32 -36.25
CA LYS A 913 40.45 -58.79 -37.63
C LYS A 913 39.96 -60.22 -37.84
N ARG A 914 40.28 -61.12 -36.90
CA ARG A 914 39.86 -62.52 -36.97
C ARG A 914 38.36 -62.66 -36.80
N MET A 915 37.77 -61.96 -35.83
CA MET A 915 36.32 -61.93 -35.63
C MET A 915 35.60 -61.32 -36.83
N PHE A 916 36.10 -60.21 -37.38
CA PHE A 916 35.53 -59.57 -38.57
C PHE A 916 35.53 -60.54 -39.76
N ALA A 917 36.65 -61.22 -40.02
CA ALA A 917 36.76 -62.20 -41.10
C ALA A 917 35.92 -63.46 -40.91
N LEU A 918 35.60 -63.83 -39.66
CA LEU A 918 34.70 -64.94 -39.34
C LEU A 918 33.23 -64.56 -39.54
N VAL A 919 32.87 -63.33 -39.17
CA VAL A 919 31.49 -62.82 -39.20
C VAL A 919 31.07 -62.43 -40.61
N ASP A 920 32.00 -61.86 -41.38
CA ASP A 920 31.87 -61.56 -42.81
C ASP A 920 31.86 -62.87 -43.62
N LYS A 921 30.68 -63.50 -43.72
CA LYS A 921 30.50 -64.81 -44.35
C LYS A 921 30.62 -64.71 -45.87
N ASP A 922 30.22 -63.58 -46.44
CA ASP A 922 30.24 -63.34 -47.88
C ASP A 922 31.58 -62.76 -48.39
N LYS A 923 32.49 -62.42 -47.47
CA LYS A 923 33.82 -61.83 -47.74
C LYS A 923 33.71 -60.53 -48.53
N SER A 924 32.65 -59.76 -48.30
CA SER A 924 32.41 -58.45 -48.91
C SER A 924 33.40 -57.39 -48.40
N GLY A 925 34.01 -57.61 -47.23
CA GLY A 925 34.85 -56.65 -46.54
C GLY A 925 34.06 -55.68 -45.64
N PHE A 926 32.75 -55.90 -45.50
CA PHE A 926 31.85 -55.19 -44.60
C PHE A 926 30.99 -56.20 -43.82
N ILE A 927 30.45 -55.82 -42.66
CA ILE A 927 29.51 -56.68 -41.93
C ILE A 927 28.09 -56.15 -42.13
N SER A 928 27.24 -56.97 -42.73
CA SER A 928 25.83 -56.65 -42.93
C SER A 928 25.02 -56.74 -41.62
N PHE A 929 23.84 -56.10 -41.59
CA PHE A 929 22.90 -56.18 -40.47
C PHE A 929 22.66 -57.62 -40.00
N ARG A 930 22.45 -58.55 -40.93
CA ARG A 930 22.13 -59.94 -40.62
C ARG A 930 23.30 -60.71 -40.02
N GLU A 931 24.51 -60.49 -40.53
CA GLU A 931 25.72 -61.12 -39.99
C GLU A 931 26.02 -60.64 -38.57
N PHE A 932 25.82 -59.34 -38.31
CA PHE A 932 26.01 -58.78 -36.99
C PHE A 932 24.94 -59.26 -35.98
N VAL A 933 23.67 -59.39 -36.40
CA VAL A 933 22.60 -59.99 -35.57
C VAL A 933 22.92 -61.45 -35.25
N ASP A 934 23.31 -62.25 -36.24
CA ASP A 934 23.66 -63.66 -36.06
C ASP A 934 24.78 -63.83 -35.01
N LEU A 935 25.82 -62.99 -35.10
CA LEU A 935 26.90 -62.95 -34.13
C LEU A 935 26.37 -62.68 -32.71
N LEU A 936 25.57 -61.62 -32.55
CA LEU A 936 25.05 -61.23 -31.24
C LEU A 936 24.06 -62.24 -30.65
N ILE A 937 23.28 -62.95 -31.48
CA ILE A 937 22.41 -64.04 -31.01
C ILE A 937 23.24 -65.18 -30.41
N ILE A 938 24.36 -65.55 -31.04
CA ILE A 938 25.26 -66.59 -30.50
C ILE A 938 25.87 -66.12 -29.17
N PHE A 939 26.32 -64.87 -29.09
CA PHE A 939 26.87 -64.32 -27.84
C PHE A 939 25.85 -64.21 -26.71
N ALA A 940 24.64 -63.75 -27.02
CA ALA A 940 23.57 -63.53 -26.04
C ALA A 940 22.93 -64.83 -25.56
N ASN A 941 22.44 -65.63 -26.52
CA ASN A 941 21.53 -66.75 -26.28
C ASN A 941 22.11 -68.12 -26.66
N GLY A 942 23.35 -68.17 -27.19
CA GLY A 942 24.01 -69.43 -27.51
C GLY A 942 24.34 -70.24 -26.25
N THR A 943 24.35 -71.57 -26.38
CA THR A 943 24.85 -72.49 -25.34
C THR A 943 26.35 -72.31 -25.12
N GLU A 944 26.88 -72.82 -24.00
CA GLU A 944 28.33 -72.80 -23.72
C GLU A 944 29.15 -73.43 -24.86
N GLU A 945 28.65 -74.53 -25.46
CA GLU A 945 29.26 -75.17 -26.64
C GLU A 945 29.27 -74.26 -27.87
N ASN A 946 28.19 -73.52 -28.15
CA ASN A 946 28.14 -72.61 -29.30
C ASN A 946 29.14 -71.47 -29.16
N LYS A 947 29.34 -70.95 -27.94
CA LYS A 947 30.31 -69.88 -27.66
C LYS A 947 31.74 -70.39 -27.73
N ALA A 948 32.01 -71.57 -27.18
CA ALA A 948 33.32 -72.22 -27.28
C ALA A 948 33.67 -72.54 -28.74
N LYS A 949 32.69 -72.99 -29.54
CA LYS A 949 32.86 -73.23 -30.97
C LYS A 949 33.14 -71.95 -31.74
N LEU A 950 32.42 -70.85 -31.48
CA LEU A 950 32.71 -69.55 -32.11
C LEU A 950 34.14 -69.08 -31.81
N LEU A 951 34.58 -69.23 -30.55
CA LEU A 951 35.95 -68.87 -30.15
C LEU A 951 36.98 -69.76 -30.85
N PHE A 952 36.71 -71.07 -30.97
CA PHE A 952 37.56 -72.00 -31.71
C PHE A 952 37.65 -71.65 -33.20
N ASP A 953 36.51 -71.45 -33.86
CA ASP A 953 36.40 -71.13 -35.28
C ASP A 953 37.11 -69.80 -35.62
N MET A 954 37.16 -68.85 -34.67
CA MET A 954 37.89 -67.59 -34.83
C MET A 954 39.42 -67.77 -34.92
N TYR A 955 39.97 -68.81 -34.29
CA TYR A 955 41.40 -69.12 -34.36
C TYR A 955 41.73 -70.23 -35.36
N ASP A 956 40.74 -70.99 -35.82
CA ASP A 956 40.85 -71.95 -36.91
C ASP A 956 40.61 -71.30 -38.27
N VAL A 957 41.52 -70.38 -38.65
CA VAL A 957 41.39 -69.52 -39.85
C VAL A 957 41.23 -70.32 -41.15
N ASN A 958 41.70 -71.57 -41.20
CA ASN A 958 41.60 -72.44 -42.38
C ASN A 958 40.45 -73.45 -42.29
N ALA A 959 39.65 -73.43 -41.22
CA ALA A 959 38.54 -74.35 -40.95
C ALA A 959 38.95 -75.84 -41.03
N VAL A 960 40.13 -76.18 -40.51
CA VAL A 960 40.68 -77.55 -40.56
C VAL A 960 40.19 -78.45 -39.41
N GLY A 961 39.53 -77.88 -38.40
CA GLY A 961 38.95 -78.59 -37.26
C GLY A 961 39.91 -78.84 -36.08
N TYR A 962 41.13 -78.28 -36.11
CA TYR A 962 42.11 -78.32 -35.02
C TYR A 962 42.95 -77.04 -34.98
N LEU A 963 43.35 -76.58 -33.78
CA LEU A 963 44.22 -75.41 -33.61
C LEU A 963 45.70 -75.85 -33.51
N THR A 964 46.58 -75.16 -34.24
CA THR A 964 48.03 -75.29 -34.03
C THR A 964 48.42 -74.72 -32.67
N GLU A 965 49.54 -75.18 -32.10
CA GLU A 965 50.02 -74.71 -30.78
C GLU A 965 50.16 -73.17 -30.75
N GLU A 966 50.65 -72.55 -31.83
CA GLU A 966 50.76 -71.10 -31.95
C GLU A 966 49.38 -70.40 -31.94
N ASN A 967 48.39 -70.90 -32.68
CA ASN A 967 47.05 -70.33 -32.71
C ASN A 967 46.30 -70.54 -31.39
N PHE A 968 46.55 -71.67 -30.71
CA PHE A 968 45.98 -71.92 -29.38
C PHE A 968 46.60 -71.02 -28.31
N ILE A 969 47.92 -70.79 -28.35
CA ILE A 969 48.59 -69.82 -27.47
C ILE A 969 48.07 -68.40 -27.74
N ALA A 970 47.87 -68.03 -29.01
CA ALA A 970 47.30 -66.74 -29.40
C ALA A 970 45.81 -66.58 -29.02
N MET A 971 45.09 -67.68 -28.80
CA MET A 971 43.72 -67.66 -28.27
C MET A 971 43.67 -67.37 -26.78
N ILE A 972 44.67 -67.82 -26.02
CA ILE A 972 44.74 -67.64 -24.57
C ILE A 972 45.40 -66.30 -24.18
N LYS A 973 46.36 -65.82 -24.98
CA LYS A 973 47.01 -64.52 -24.79
C LYS A 973 46.13 -63.37 -25.25
#